data_AF-A0A7S4Q849-F1
#
_entry.id   AF-A0A7S4Q849-F1
#
_cell.length_a   1.000
_cell.length_b   1.000
_cell.length_c   1.000
_cell.angle_alpha   90.00
_cell.angle_beta   90.00
_cell.angle_gamma   90.00
#
_symmetry.space_group_name_H-M   'P 1'
#
loop_
_entity.id
_entity.type
_entity.pdbx_description
1 polymer ?
#
loop_
_entity_poly.entity_id
_entity_poly.type
_entity_poly.pdbx_seq_one_letter_code
_entity_poly.pdbx_strand_id
1 'polypeptide(L)'
;GVRGLLDPDDKQSGSNVGEIAAVHSVKFALAAGAQPSIRGGGNSLEPALRARVASQWPGCFLALPLMAALLRKLGGQLLLDSFWQVEMPFAIVLAWMEHVGIGCESRDPLQTQSHILYKLAALQEHVRELVGRQVSLSSSEDVGRALFEDLGLPPPRGTRFRRKTNGRFAYRSPVELLRQLPPNPVVNHVLEHRHLSSASRRIEGLLRAGAPCRPEPLCASCAAAGAVGAAAADGGHGQPRSATLRLRTDFVQTGTATGRLATACGSLPLLTLDNPFQVREVCRPSVHDELSKRQDPPQGTRVFVAVASQAPPNPRQLREGQIHSVQAETCADVYPGGTTSLAAYWANHGWMHYSNEEYARTVRQILVRHGTSVLSYPADKVWRLAAPVSLSDDAPLFTVNPRRLLVAEPGWVLLSVDYSQLEVRLMAHFSQDQSFVRILHGDGDVFRHVAAGWLQKPEADVTAEERSGAKRICYGLIYGIGTGRLAMELSISRAQAAEFQESFMREYSGIAAWVKACRDRARHCGFVETLHGRRRFLPGLAAKAHAERSHAERQAVNTTCQASAADLVKTAMLRIHGRLKQMRVHDGGQCRMPARMLMQIHDELLFEIREDWLQKVQEMVVSEMVGAGESLRVPLQVKWKTGRSWGTLE
;
A
#
# COMPACT_ATOMS: atom_id res chain seq x y z
N GLY A 1 -0.47 1.06 24.52
CA GLY A 1 -1.70 0.76 25.28
C GLY A 1 -2.16 1.96 26.09
N VAL A 2 -1.92 1.96 27.40
CA VAL A 2 -2.55 2.91 28.35
C VAL A 2 -2.34 4.39 28.01
N ARG A 3 -1.12 4.83 27.71
CA ARG A 3 -0.82 6.22 27.37
C ARG A 3 -1.62 6.70 26.15
N GLY A 4 -1.69 5.89 25.10
CA GLY A 4 -2.41 6.24 23.88
C GLY A 4 -3.93 6.29 24.03
N LEU A 5 -4.50 5.75 25.11
CA LEU A 5 -5.91 5.96 25.46
C LEU A 5 -6.13 7.27 26.23
N LEU A 6 -5.18 7.66 27.08
CA LEU A 6 -5.27 8.89 27.87
C LEU A 6 -5.00 10.15 27.04
N ASP A 7 -3.99 10.09 26.18
CA ASP A 7 -3.67 11.16 25.23
C ASP A 7 -3.25 10.55 23.88
N PRO A 8 -4.20 10.41 22.94
CA PRO A 8 -3.95 9.82 21.63
C PRO A 8 -3.15 10.74 20.68
N ASP A 9 -3.02 12.04 20.98
CA ASP A 9 -2.29 13.00 20.16
C ASP A 9 -0.85 13.26 20.67
N ASP A 10 -0.54 12.85 21.90
CA ASP A 10 0.80 12.97 22.49
C ASP A 10 1.82 11.99 21.88
N LYS A 11 2.55 12.50 20.89
CA LYS A 11 3.69 11.81 20.24
C LYS A 11 5.05 12.14 20.87
N GLN A 12 5.12 13.01 21.88
CA GLN A 12 6.37 13.62 22.35
C GLN A 12 6.83 13.16 23.75
N SER A 13 5.93 12.67 24.61
CA SER A 13 6.28 12.33 26.00
C SER A 13 6.96 10.95 26.16
N GLY A 14 8.18 10.85 25.66
CA GLY A 14 9.12 9.79 26.01
C GLY A 14 8.90 8.42 25.35
N SER A 15 10.00 7.75 25.02
CA SER A 15 10.06 6.46 24.33
C SER A 15 10.25 5.28 25.29
N ASN A 16 10.62 5.54 26.54
CA ASN A 16 10.90 4.52 27.55
C ASN A 16 10.07 4.71 28.83
N VAL A 17 9.99 3.65 29.64
CA VAL A 17 9.20 3.59 30.88
C VAL A 17 9.60 4.68 31.89
N GLY A 18 10.88 5.08 31.91
CA GLY A 18 11.39 6.10 32.83
C GLY A 18 10.87 7.50 32.49
N GLU A 19 10.87 7.88 31.21
CA GLU A 19 10.34 9.16 30.74
C GLU A 19 8.82 9.25 30.99
N ILE A 20 8.08 8.17 30.72
CA ILE A 20 6.65 8.11 31.01
C ILE A 20 6.40 8.20 32.52
N ALA A 21 7.21 7.53 33.34
CA ALA A 21 7.12 7.61 34.79
C ALA A 21 7.31 9.05 35.30
N ALA A 22 8.30 9.77 34.76
CA ALA A 22 8.58 11.16 35.13
C ALA A 22 7.39 12.10 34.82
N VAL A 23 6.76 11.95 33.63
CA VAL A 23 5.58 12.73 33.22
C VAL A 23 4.39 12.50 34.17
N HIS A 24 4.28 11.29 34.71
CA HIS A 24 3.21 10.93 35.65
C HIS A 24 3.63 11.10 37.12
N SER A 25 4.73 11.81 37.38
CA SER A 25 5.27 12.07 38.73
C SER A 25 5.57 10.80 39.53
N VAL A 26 5.85 9.69 38.85
CA VAL A 26 6.28 8.42 39.44
C VAL A 26 7.81 8.42 39.46
N LYS A 27 8.40 8.56 40.65
CA LYS A 27 9.86 8.55 40.85
C LYS A 27 10.31 7.23 41.44
N PHE A 28 11.45 6.72 40.97
CA PHE A 28 12.17 5.64 41.64
C PHE A 28 13.18 6.27 42.59
N ALA A 29 13.04 6.02 43.90
CA ALA A 29 14.04 6.40 44.89
C ALA A 29 14.75 5.12 45.36
N LEU A 30 16.01 4.94 44.96
CA LEU A 30 16.92 4.03 45.66
C LEU A 30 17.30 4.71 46.97
N ALA A 31 16.80 4.20 48.10
CA ALA A 31 17.28 4.65 49.40
C ALA A 31 18.79 4.36 49.49
N ALA A 32 19.59 5.40 49.72
CA ALA A 32 21.04 5.26 49.86
C ALA A 32 21.34 4.24 50.97
N GLY A 33 21.93 3.10 50.59
CA GLY A 33 22.34 2.04 51.52
C GLY A 33 21.35 0.88 51.73
N ALA A 34 20.16 0.88 51.12
CA ALA A 34 19.21 -0.24 51.24
C ALA A 34 19.08 -1.06 49.95
N GLN A 35 19.11 -2.39 50.06
CA GLN A 35 18.79 -3.28 48.94
C GLN A 35 17.35 -3.02 48.45
N PRO A 36 17.09 -3.13 47.13
CA PRO A 36 15.76 -2.92 46.58
C PRO A 36 14.76 -3.91 47.19
N SER A 37 13.86 -3.41 48.04
CA SER A 37 12.77 -4.18 48.61
C SER A 37 11.43 -3.72 48.03
N ILE A 38 10.71 -4.67 47.44
CA ILE A 38 9.33 -4.48 46.95
C ILE A 38 8.43 -4.89 48.13
N ARG A 39 7.65 -3.96 48.70
CA ARG A 39 6.53 -4.34 49.56
C ARG A 39 5.31 -4.64 48.68
N GLY A 40 4.78 -5.86 48.76
CA GLY A 40 3.48 -6.22 48.19
C GLY A 40 3.44 -7.40 47.20
N GLY A 41 4.53 -8.13 46.97
CA GLY A 41 4.53 -9.35 46.15
C GLY A 41 5.39 -10.44 46.80
N GLY A 42 4.91 -11.68 46.81
CA GLY A 42 5.49 -12.81 47.56
C GLY A 42 7.01 -12.97 47.43
N ASN A 43 7.63 -13.46 48.51
CA ASN A 43 9.06 -13.65 48.74
C ASN A 43 9.74 -14.70 47.82
N SER A 44 9.63 -14.61 46.50
CA SER A 44 10.12 -15.67 45.58
C SER A 44 11.42 -15.37 44.83
N LEU A 45 12.00 -14.16 44.91
CA LEU A 45 13.22 -13.82 44.16
C LEU A 45 14.42 -13.63 45.08
N GLU A 46 15.53 -14.30 44.75
CA GLU A 46 16.80 -14.24 45.47
C GLU A 46 17.36 -12.80 45.51
N PRO A 47 17.93 -12.33 46.64
CA PRO A 47 18.42 -10.95 46.80
C PRO A 47 19.45 -10.51 45.74
N ALA A 48 20.35 -11.41 45.32
CA ALA A 48 21.35 -11.14 44.29
C ALA A 48 20.71 -10.89 42.90
N LEU A 49 19.64 -11.64 42.58
CA LEU A 49 18.88 -11.45 41.36
C LEU A 49 18.12 -10.11 41.37
N ARG A 50 17.56 -9.71 42.52
CA ARG A 50 16.93 -8.38 42.68
C ARG A 50 17.92 -7.24 42.48
N ALA A 51 19.11 -7.34 43.08
CA ALA A 51 20.16 -6.34 42.90
C ALA A 51 20.62 -6.23 41.44
N ARG A 52 20.75 -7.38 40.74
CA ARG A 52 21.07 -7.42 39.30
C ARG A 52 19.96 -6.84 38.42
N VAL A 53 18.70 -7.18 38.69
CA VAL A 53 17.56 -6.63 37.93
C VAL A 53 17.42 -5.12 38.20
N ALA A 54 17.67 -4.66 39.42
CA ALA A 54 17.64 -3.23 39.76
C ALA A 54 18.77 -2.44 39.09
N SER A 55 19.97 -3.02 38.96
CA SER A 55 21.10 -2.37 38.31
C SER A 55 21.01 -2.41 36.78
N GLN A 56 20.48 -3.50 36.21
CA GLN A 56 20.42 -3.68 34.75
C GLN A 56 19.11 -3.18 34.12
N TRP A 57 17.98 -3.24 34.84
CA TRP A 57 16.63 -2.92 34.34
C TRP A 57 15.81 -2.11 35.37
N PRO A 58 16.28 -0.94 35.81
CA PRO A 58 15.58 -0.12 36.82
C PRO A 58 14.14 0.24 36.40
N GLY A 59 13.86 0.33 35.10
CA GLY A 59 12.52 0.57 34.55
C GLY A 59 11.47 -0.50 34.91
N CYS A 60 11.87 -1.74 35.19
CA CYS A 60 10.95 -2.79 35.63
C CYS A 60 10.31 -2.48 36.99
N PHE A 61 11.03 -1.80 37.89
CA PHE A 61 10.51 -1.40 39.20
C PHE A 61 9.57 -0.19 39.10
N LEU A 62 9.70 0.62 38.05
CA LEU A 62 8.79 1.71 37.75
C LEU A 62 7.49 1.23 37.11
N ALA A 63 7.50 0.08 36.42
CA ALA A 63 6.37 -0.41 35.64
C ALA A 63 5.10 -0.62 36.47
N LEU A 64 5.19 -1.27 37.64
CA LEU A 64 4.03 -1.54 38.49
C LEU A 64 3.43 -0.26 39.12
N PRO A 65 4.21 0.62 39.79
CA PRO A 65 3.71 1.89 40.29
C PRO A 65 3.15 2.80 39.18
N LEU A 66 3.82 2.83 38.02
CA LEU A 66 3.36 3.56 36.86
C LEU A 66 2.02 3.01 36.36
N MET A 67 1.90 1.70 36.19
CA MET A 67 0.65 1.06 35.77
C MET A 67 -0.48 1.38 36.74
N ALA A 68 -0.25 1.30 38.06
CA ALA A 68 -1.25 1.65 39.06
C ALA A 68 -1.68 3.13 38.98
N ALA A 69 -0.75 4.05 38.75
CA ALA A 69 -1.05 5.47 38.56
C ALA A 69 -1.86 5.71 37.27
N LEU A 70 -1.50 5.04 36.18
CA LEU A 70 -2.17 5.14 34.90
C LEU A 70 -3.58 4.53 34.93
N LEU A 71 -3.78 3.38 35.59
CA LEU A 71 -5.10 2.76 35.76
C LEU A 71 -6.04 3.65 36.57
N ARG A 72 -5.53 4.35 37.60
CA ARG A 72 -6.32 5.36 38.34
C ARG A 72 -6.77 6.50 37.43
N LYS A 73 -5.89 6.99 36.54
CA LYS A 73 -6.26 8.02 35.55
C LYS A 73 -7.28 7.51 34.54
N LEU A 74 -7.12 6.29 34.03
CA LEU A 74 -8.10 5.66 33.13
C LEU A 74 -9.47 5.52 33.81
N GLY A 75 -9.50 5.10 35.08
CA GLY A 75 -10.72 5.00 35.88
C GLY A 75 -11.43 6.34 36.02
N GLY A 76 -10.68 7.41 36.31
CA GLY A 76 -11.24 8.78 36.36
C GLY A 76 -11.83 9.28 35.04
N GLN A 77 -11.47 8.67 33.91
CA GLN A 77 -12.01 9.00 32.59
C GLN A 77 -12.99 7.97 32.04
N LEU A 78 -13.37 6.94 32.81
CA LEU A 78 -14.25 5.84 32.39
C LEU A 78 -13.69 5.02 31.20
N LEU A 79 -12.36 4.92 31.09
CA LEU A 79 -11.68 4.22 29.98
C LEU A 79 -11.20 2.81 30.34
N LEU A 80 -11.51 2.32 31.55
CA LEU A 80 -11.05 0.99 32.01
C LEU A 80 -11.63 -0.15 31.17
N ASP A 81 -12.91 -0.05 30.77
CA ASP A 81 -13.54 -1.09 29.96
C ASP A 81 -12.92 -1.14 28.56
N SER A 82 -12.77 0.01 27.91
CA SER A 82 -12.04 0.13 26.62
C SER A 82 -10.63 -0.47 26.71
N PHE A 83 -9.93 -0.23 27.83
CA PHE A 83 -8.60 -0.77 28.04
C PHE A 83 -8.58 -2.30 28.17
N TRP A 84 -9.42 -2.87 29.04
CA TRP A 84 -9.39 -4.31 29.35
C TRP A 84 -10.13 -5.19 28.34
N GLN A 85 -11.23 -4.70 27.77
CA GLN A 85 -12.08 -5.47 26.85
C GLN A 85 -11.57 -5.38 25.41
N VAL A 86 -10.93 -4.26 25.03
CA VAL A 86 -10.55 -4.00 23.64
C VAL A 86 -9.03 -3.91 23.48
N GLU A 87 -8.39 -2.89 24.04
CA GLU A 87 -6.99 -2.61 23.70
C GLU A 87 -6.02 -3.71 24.19
N MET A 88 -6.18 -4.24 25.41
CA MET A 88 -5.28 -5.29 25.90
C MET A 88 -5.43 -6.63 25.16
N PRO A 89 -6.64 -7.16 24.91
CA PRO A 89 -6.83 -8.34 24.07
C PRO A 89 -6.34 -8.11 22.63
N PHE A 90 -6.51 -6.89 22.10
CA PHE A 90 -6.10 -6.58 20.73
C PHE A 90 -4.58 -6.62 20.57
N ALA A 91 -3.81 -6.23 21.59
CA ALA A 91 -2.35 -6.37 21.57
C ALA A 91 -1.89 -7.83 21.36
N ILE A 92 -2.66 -8.81 21.85
CA ILE A 92 -2.38 -10.24 21.63
C ILE A 92 -2.64 -10.62 20.17
N VAL A 93 -3.71 -10.10 19.56
CA VAL A 93 -4.02 -10.32 18.14
C VAL A 93 -2.89 -9.75 17.27
N LEU A 94 -2.43 -8.53 17.56
CA LEU A 94 -1.31 -7.91 16.85
C LEU A 94 -0.03 -8.74 16.98
N ALA A 95 0.35 -9.16 18.19
CA ALA A 95 1.52 -10.01 18.38
C ALA A 95 1.43 -11.32 17.57
N TRP A 96 0.22 -11.87 17.40
CA TRP A 96 -0.01 -13.05 16.58
C TRP A 96 0.15 -12.75 15.09
N MET A 97 -0.37 -11.62 14.61
CA MET A 97 -0.19 -11.14 13.22
C MET A 97 1.30 -10.90 12.91
N GLU A 98 2.04 -10.26 13.80
CA GLU A 98 3.50 -10.02 13.68
C GLU A 98 4.29 -11.33 13.62
N HIS A 99 3.91 -12.31 14.46
CA HIS A 99 4.57 -13.60 14.52
C HIS A 99 4.41 -14.39 13.23
N VAL A 100 3.18 -14.42 12.70
CA VAL A 100 2.81 -15.17 11.50
C VAL A 100 3.35 -14.48 10.24
N GLY A 101 3.09 -13.20 10.05
CA GLY A 101 3.43 -12.47 8.82
C GLY A 101 2.66 -12.98 7.59
N ILE A 102 3.02 -12.55 6.38
CA ILE A 102 2.38 -12.98 5.11
C ILE A 102 3.40 -13.66 4.20
N GLY A 103 2.99 -14.69 3.46
CA GLY A 103 3.86 -15.37 2.49
C GLY A 103 4.30 -14.43 1.36
N CYS A 104 5.53 -14.62 0.88
CA CYS A 104 6.13 -13.87 -0.20
C CYS A 104 6.80 -14.81 -1.21
N GLU A 105 6.44 -14.67 -2.49
CA GLU A 105 6.98 -15.48 -3.57
C GLU A 105 8.04 -14.72 -4.38
N SER A 106 9.19 -15.36 -4.58
CA SER A 106 10.36 -14.74 -5.24
C SER A 106 10.47 -15.05 -6.74
N ARG A 107 9.54 -15.82 -7.34
CA ARG A 107 9.71 -16.39 -8.69
C ARG A 107 9.27 -15.47 -9.85
N ASP A 108 8.34 -14.55 -9.62
CA ASP A 108 7.77 -13.61 -10.61
C ASP A 108 8.38 -12.17 -10.70
N PRO A 109 9.11 -11.61 -9.69
CA PRO A 109 9.45 -10.18 -9.68
C PRO A 109 10.61 -9.74 -10.60
N LEU A 110 11.47 -10.64 -11.07
CA LEU A 110 12.66 -10.24 -11.83
C LEU A 110 12.27 -9.57 -13.16
N GLN A 111 11.24 -10.08 -13.85
CA GLN A 111 10.80 -9.52 -15.12
C GLN A 111 10.18 -8.13 -14.95
N THR A 112 9.26 -7.97 -13.99
CA THR A 112 8.64 -6.67 -13.70
C THR A 112 9.68 -5.65 -13.22
N GLN A 113 10.64 -6.07 -12.38
CA GLN A 113 11.71 -5.20 -11.91
C GLN A 113 12.60 -4.73 -13.07
N SER A 114 12.96 -5.62 -13.98
CA SER A 114 13.70 -5.25 -15.20
C SER A 114 12.93 -4.22 -16.05
N HIS A 115 11.62 -4.43 -16.29
CA HIS A 115 10.80 -3.48 -17.06
C HIS A 115 10.76 -2.08 -16.40
N ILE A 116 10.62 -2.03 -15.08
CA ILE A 116 10.65 -0.76 -14.34
C ILE A 116 12.00 -0.08 -14.49
N LEU A 117 13.11 -0.80 -14.32
CA LEU A 117 14.46 -0.25 -14.46
C LEU A 117 14.72 0.31 -15.87
N TYR A 118 14.23 -0.36 -16.91
CA TYR A 118 14.32 0.15 -18.29
C TYR A 118 13.54 1.45 -18.47
N LYS A 119 12.31 1.52 -17.97
CA LYS A 119 11.49 2.73 -18.04
C LYS A 119 12.14 3.90 -17.30
N LEU A 120 12.72 3.66 -16.14
CA LEU A 120 13.45 4.68 -15.37
C LEU A 120 14.63 5.25 -16.17
N ALA A 121 15.44 4.39 -16.79
CA ALA A 121 16.56 4.82 -17.63
C ALA A 121 16.10 5.62 -18.85
N ALA A 122 14.99 5.22 -19.49
CA ALA A 122 14.43 5.94 -20.62
C ALA A 122 13.92 7.34 -20.26
N LEU A 123 13.21 7.46 -19.14
CA LEU A 123 12.71 8.74 -18.63
C LEU A 123 13.85 9.70 -18.29
N GLN A 124 14.92 9.17 -17.68
CA GLN A 124 16.15 9.90 -17.38
C GLN A 124 16.77 10.49 -18.65
N GLU A 125 16.82 9.72 -19.73
CA GLU A 125 17.39 10.16 -21.01
C GLU A 125 16.49 11.18 -21.74
N HIS A 126 15.17 10.98 -21.75
CA HIS A 126 14.25 11.95 -22.38
C HIS A 126 14.25 13.30 -21.63
N VAL A 127 14.33 13.28 -20.30
CA VAL A 127 14.47 14.53 -19.53
C VAL A 127 15.80 15.21 -19.85
N ARG A 128 16.89 14.45 -20.03
CA ARG A 128 18.18 15.01 -20.44
C ARG A 128 18.08 15.73 -21.78
N GLU A 129 17.39 15.14 -22.76
CA GLU A 129 17.20 15.73 -24.10
C GLU A 129 16.34 17.00 -24.04
N LEU A 130 15.21 16.96 -23.32
CA LEU A 130 14.29 18.10 -23.21
C LEU A 130 14.88 19.30 -22.45
N VAL A 131 15.73 19.05 -21.44
CA VAL A 131 16.37 20.11 -20.65
C VAL A 131 17.70 20.55 -21.27
N GLY A 132 18.33 19.72 -22.11
CA GLY A 132 19.62 20.01 -22.75
C GLY A 132 20.85 19.75 -21.87
N ARG A 133 20.68 19.15 -20.69
CA ARG A 133 21.78 18.75 -19.79
C ARG A 133 21.44 17.51 -19.00
N GLN A 134 22.45 16.88 -18.39
CA GLN A 134 22.24 15.80 -17.42
C GLN A 134 21.51 16.33 -16.18
N VAL A 135 20.39 15.69 -15.81
CA VAL A 135 19.56 16.03 -14.64
C VAL A 135 19.34 14.79 -13.80
N SER A 136 19.84 14.74 -12.58
CA SER A 136 19.56 13.63 -11.67
C SER A 136 18.09 13.64 -11.21
N LEU A 137 17.27 12.73 -11.74
CA LEU A 137 15.83 12.65 -11.40
C LEU A 137 15.54 12.19 -9.97
N SER A 138 16.54 11.60 -9.28
CA SER A 138 16.47 11.28 -7.86
C SER A 138 16.69 12.50 -6.95
N SER A 139 17.36 13.55 -7.45
CA SER A 139 17.65 14.76 -6.70
C SER A 139 16.52 15.79 -6.84
N SER A 140 15.82 16.06 -5.73
CA SER A 140 14.78 17.09 -5.70
C SER A 140 15.32 18.49 -6.05
N GLU A 141 16.58 18.77 -5.74
CA GLU A 141 17.20 20.07 -5.99
C GLU A 141 17.55 20.21 -7.48
N ASP A 142 18.10 19.17 -8.10
CA ASP A 142 18.51 19.21 -9.51
C ASP A 142 17.31 19.26 -10.46
N VAL A 143 16.24 18.51 -10.14
CA VAL A 143 14.94 18.62 -10.83
C VAL A 143 14.37 20.03 -10.68
N GLY A 144 14.45 20.64 -9.49
CA GLY A 144 13.97 21.99 -9.28
C GLY A 144 14.72 23.01 -10.13
N ARG A 145 16.06 22.89 -10.21
CA ARG A 145 16.88 23.70 -11.10
C ARG A 145 16.49 23.51 -12.57
N ALA A 146 16.29 22.27 -13.01
CA ALA A 146 15.84 21.96 -14.37
C ALA A 146 14.52 22.64 -14.72
N LEU A 147 13.56 22.65 -13.80
CA LEU A 147 12.24 23.21 -14.04
C LEU A 147 12.22 24.75 -13.98
N PHE A 148 12.87 25.35 -12.98
CA PHE A 148 12.73 26.78 -12.69
C PHE A 148 13.84 27.66 -13.26
N GLU A 149 15.06 27.13 -13.41
CA GLU A 149 16.18 27.87 -14.00
C GLU A 149 16.30 27.55 -15.49
N ASP A 150 16.43 26.27 -15.84
CA ASP A 150 16.74 25.88 -17.22
C ASP A 150 15.51 26.01 -18.15
N LEU A 151 14.33 25.55 -17.70
CA LEU A 151 13.08 25.66 -18.46
C LEU A 151 12.28 26.95 -18.17
N GLY A 152 12.69 27.73 -17.17
CA GLY A 152 12.05 29.00 -16.82
C GLY A 152 10.57 28.90 -16.40
N LEU A 153 10.12 27.75 -15.88
CA LEU A 153 8.73 27.59 -15.46
C LEU A 153 8.42 28.48 -14.24
N PRO A 154 7.26 29.16 -14.19
CA PRO A 154 6.90 29.95 -13.02
C PRO A 154 6.55 29.02 -11.84
N PRO A 155 7.10 29.26 -10.63
CA PRO A 155 6.73 28.48 -9.46
C PRO A 155 5.26 28.74 -9.07
N PRO A 156 4.57 27.75 -8.47
CA PRO A 156 3.19 27.95 -8.03
C PRO A 156 3.06 29.11 -7.04
N ARG A 157 1.89 29.76 -7.02
CA ARG A 157 1.64 30.91 -6.13
C ARG A 157 1.86 30.54 -4.66
N GLY A 158 2.66 31.34 -3.95
CA GLY A 158 2.98 31.13 -2.54
C GLY A 158 4.18 30.23 -2.27
N THR A 159 4.81 29.66 -3.32
CA THR A 159 6.03 28.88 -3.16
C THR A 159 7.22 29.80 -2.91
N ARG A 160 7.95 29.58 -1.82
CA ARG A 160 9.22 30.28 -1.53
C ARG A 160 10.36 29.28 -1.44
N PHE A 161 11.38 29.46 -2.27
CA PHE A 161 12.62 28.69 -2.18
C PHE A 161 13.62 29.40 -1.27
N ARG A 162 14.27 28.65 -0.38
CA ARG A 162 15.29 29.20 0.50
C ARG A 162 16.55 29.48 -0.31
N ARG A 163 17.17 30.65 -0.12
CA ARG A 163 18.48 30.96 -0.72
C ARG A 163 19.60 30.40 0.15
N LYS A 164 20.58 29.74 -0.47
CA LYS A 164 21.80 29.25 0.18
C LYS A 164 22.82 30.39 0.28
N THR A 165 23.84 30.19 1.13
CA THR A 165 24.97 31.13 1.33
C THR A 165 25.75 31.41 0.05
N ASN A 166 25.78 30.48 -0.89
CA ASN A 166 26.40 30.62 -2.21
C ASN A 166 25.51 31.35 -3.25
N GLY A 167 24.38 31.94 -2.83
CA GLY A 167 23.48 32.70 -3.69
C GLY A 167 22.50 31.85 -4.51
N ARG A 168 22.66 30.53 -4.59
CA ARG A 168 21.75 29.60 -5.30
C ARG A 168 20.49 29.28 -4.49
N PHE A 169 19.41 28.90 -5.15
CA PHE A 169 18.19 28.44 -4.49
C PHE A 169 18.28 26.96 -4.08
N ALA A 170 17.85 26.66 -2.84
CA ALA A 170 17.59 25.31 -2.38
C ALA A 170 16.21 24.87 -2.86
N TYR A 171 16.13 24.42 -4.12
CA TYR A 171 14.86 23.98 -4.67
C TYR A 171 14.33 22.73 -3.98
N ARG A 172 13.01 22.67 -3.87
CA ARG A 172 12.26 21.48 -3.50
C ARG A 172 11.18 21.26 -4.54
N SER A 173 11.03 20.02 -4.96
CA SER A 173 10.08 19.64 -5.99
C SER A 173 9.20 18.50 -5.49
N PRO A 174 8.48 18.60 -4.35
CA PRO A 174 7.58 17.52 -3.92
C PRO A 174 6.51 17.24 -4.99
N VAL A 175 5.95 16.03 -5.00
CA VAL A 175 4.93 15.60 -5.99
C VAL A 175 3.73 16.56 -6.03
N GLU A 176 3.32 17.07 -4.86
CA GLU A 176 2.21 18.02 -4.70
C GLU A 176 2.48 19.36 -5.38
N LEU A 177 3.75 19.80 -5.40
CA LEU A 177 4.15 21.01 -6.11
C LEU A 177 4.17 20.77 -7.61
N LEU A 178 4.74 19.65 -8.05
CA LEU A 178 4.82 19.29 -9.47
C LEU A 178 3.44 19.20 -10.12
N ARG A 179 2.42 18.70 -9.39
CA ARG A 179 1.03 18.63 -9.86
C ARG A 179 0.35 19.99 -10.03
N GLN A 180 0.90 21.07 -9.44
CA GLN A 180 0.36 22.42 -9.56
C GLN A 180 1.00 23.21 -10.72
N LEU A 181 2.04 22.65 -11.35
CA LEU A 181 2.69 23.28 -12.49
C LEU A 181 1.83 23.14 -13.75
N PRO A 182 1.99 24.06 -14.73
CA PRO A 182 1.36 23.93 -16.03
C PRO A 182 1.79 22.61 -16.70
N PRO A 183 0.95 22.04 -17.60
CA PRO A 183 1.26 20.82 -18.32
C PRO A 183 2.62 20.93 -19.03
N ASN A 184 3.56 20.07 -18.67
CA ASN A 184 4.90 20.05 -19.24
C ASN A 184 5.40 18.60 -19.33
N PRO A 185 5.95 18.16 -20.48
CA PRO A 185 6.46 16.80 -20.65
C PRO A 185 7.50 16.38 -19.61
N VAL A 186 8.42 17.29 -19.25
CA VAL A 186 9.45 17.04 -18.22
C VAL A 186 8.81 16.79 -16.86
N VAL A 187 7.78 17.57 -16.49
CA VAL A 187 7.05 17.38 -15.23
C VAL A 187 6.37 15.99 -15.21
N ASN A 188 5.74 15.59 -16.31
CA ASN A 188 5.10 14.27 -16.42
C ASN A 188 6.12 13.13 -16.29
N HIS A 189 7.25 13.21 -17.01
CA HIS A 189 8.31 12.20 -16.94
C HIS A 189 8.95 12.13 -15.54
N VAL A 190 9.14 13.26 -14.87
CA VAL A 190 9.64 13.30 -13.48
C VAL A 190 8.66 12.63 -12.52
N LEU A 191 7.36 12.89 -12.66
CA LEU A 191 6.31 12.29 -11.83
C LEU A 191 6.27 10.76 -12.03
N GLU A 192 6.29 10.30 -13.28
CA GLU A 192 6.33 8.89 -13.63
C GLU A 192 7.60 8.21 -13.08
N HIS A 193 8.78 8.83 -13.29
CA HIS A 193 10.06 8.30 -12.81
C HIS A 193 10.04 8.11 -11.29
N ARG A 194 9.52 9.07 -10.53
CA ARG A 194 9.45 8.97 -9.07
C ARG A 194 8.48 7.91 -8.58
N HIS A 195 7.34 7.78 -9.26
CA HIS A 195 6.39 6.72 -8.95
C HIS A 195 7.03 5.33 -9.15
N LEU A 196 7.64 5.12 -10.31
CA LEU A 196 8.34 3.87 -10.65
C LEU A 196 9.54 3.57 -9.74
N SER A 197 10.35 4.58 -9.43
CA SER A 197 11.51 4.44 -8.53
C SER A 197 11.07 4.10 -7.10
N SER A 198 9.95 4.65 -6.64
CA SER A 198 9.35 4.30 -5.36
C SER A 198 8.79 2.87 -5.35
N ALA A 199 8.08 2.47 -6.40
CA ALA A 199 7.55 1.11 -6.55
C ALA A 199 8.68 0.06 -6.61
N SER A 200 9.72 0.30 -7.41
CA SER A 200 10.89 -0.59 -7.52
C SER A 200 11.58 -0.81 -6.18
N ARG A 201 11.85 0.26 -5.42
CA ARG A 201 12.50 0.16 -4.09
C ARG A 201 11.63 -0.62 -3.10
N ARG A 202 10.30 -0.45 -3.16
CA ARG A 202 9.38 -1.22 -2.32
C ARG A 202 9.40 -2.70 -2.67
N ILE A 203 9.32 -3.06 -3.95
CA ILE A 203 9.42 -4.45 -4.41
C ILE A 203 10.73 -5.08 -3.95
N GLU A 204 11.87 -4.39 -4.14
CA GLU A 204 13.17 -4.87 -3.68
C GLU A 204 13.23 -5.06 -2.15
N GLY A 205 12.65 -4.13 -1.39
CA GLY A 205 12.53 -4.22 0.06
C GLY A 205 11.73 -5.44 0.52
N LEU A 206 10.62 -5.75 -0.15
CA LEU A 206 9.80 -6.94 0.14
C LEU A 206 10.62 -8.22 -0.08
N LEU A 207 11.34 -8.32 -1.21
CA LEU A 207 12.09 -9.53 -1.54
C LEU A 207 13.25 -9.79 -0.59
N ARG A 208 13.90 -8.73 -0.09
CA ARG A 208 15.01 -8.84 0.87
C ARG A 208 14.56 -9.20 2.28
N ALA A 209 13.33 -8.89 2.64
CA ALA A 209 12.85 -9.05 4.01
C ALA A 209 12.18 -10.41 4.29
N GLY A 210 12.14 -11.32 3.31
CA GLY A 210 11.61 -12.66 3.48
C GLY A 210 12.38 -13.47 4.52
N ALA A 211 11.68 -14.00 5.51
CA ALA A 211 12.25 -14.86 6.55
C ALA A 211 11.51 -16.21 6.62
N PRO A 212 12.15 -17.29 7.12
CA PRO A 212 11.47 -18.57 7.32
C PRO A 212 10.25 -18.48 8.24
N CYS A 213 9.30 -19.41 8.05
CA CYS A 213 8.14 -19.57 8.93
C CYS A 213 8.58 -19.84 10.37
N ARG A 214 7.91 -19.21 11.33
CA ARG A 214 8.07 -19.51 12.76
C ARG A 214 7.04 -20.57 13.16
N PRO A 215 7.37 -21.47 14.10
CA PRO A 215 6.39 -22.41 14.64
C PRO A 215 5.26 -21.64 15.32
N GLU A 216 4.02 -22.09 15.13
CA GLU A 216 2.87 -21.47 15.79
C GLU A 216 2.91 -21.74 17.31
N PRO A 217 2.53 -20.75 18.14
CA PRO A 217 2.40 -20.96 19.57
C PRO A 217 1.30 -21.98 19.85
N LEU A 218 1.62 -22.95 20.71
CA LEU A 218 0.72 -24.00 21.15
C LEU A 218 -0.41 -23.43 22.01
N CYS A 219 -1.57 -24.09 21.99
CA CYS A 219 -2.58 -23.82 23.00
C CYS A 219 -2.13 -24.38 24.37
N ALA A 220 -2.75 -23.90 25.45
CA ALA A 220 -2.40 -24.30 26.81
C ALA A 220 -2.44 -25.84 27.01
N SER A 221 -3.43 -26.52 26.42
CA SER A 221 -3.57 -27.98 26.51
C SER A 221 -2.42 -28.71 25.81
N CYS A 222 -2.04 -28.31 24.59
CA CYS A 222 -0.93 -28.94 23.88
C CYS A 222 0.43 -28.61 24.48
N ALA A 223 0.61 -27.39 25.01
CA ALA A 223 1.80 -27.03 25.76
C ALA A 223 1.94 -27.88 27.03
N ALA A 224 0.84 -28.07 27.77
CA ALA A 224 0.81 -28.94 28.95
C ALA A 224 1.07 -30.41 28.61
N ALA A 225 0.63 -30.87 27.43
CA ALA A 225 0.88 -32.22 26.92
C ALA A 225 2.31 -32.43 26.39
N GLY A 226 3.21 -31.44 26.49
CA GLY A 226 4.60 -31.54 26.03
C GLY A 226 4.76 -31.58 24.51
N ALA A 227 3.74 -31.17 23.75
CA ALA A 227 3.84 -31.06 22.30
C ALA A 227 4.90 -30.01 21.93
N VAL A 228 5.58 -30.20 20.79
CA VAL A 228 6.51 -29.20 20.23
C VAL A 228 5.77 -28.43 19.15
N GLY A 229 5.87 -27.10 19.17
CA GLY A 229 5.23 -26.23 18.18
C GLY A 229 5.61 -26.64 16.76
N ALA A 230 4.62 -26.86 15.90
CA ALA A 230 4.86 -27.36 14.56
C ALA A 230 5.53 -26.28 13.69
N ALA A 231 6.78 -26.49 13.29
CA ALA A 231 7.35 -25.79 12.16
C ALA A 231 6.64 -26.31 10.91
N ALA A 232 6.20 -25.41 10.02
CA ALA A 232 5.51 -25.79 8.80
C ALA A 232 6.37 -26.74 7.94
N ALA A 233 6.07 -28.03 7.99
CA ALA A 233 6.54 -29.06 7.07
C ALA A 233 5.59 -30.26 7.13
N ASP A 234 4.35 -30.09 6.64
CA ASP A 234 3.63 -31.25 6.11
C ASP A 234 4.21 -31.55 4.73
N GLY A 235 5.09 -32.55 4.70
CA GLY A 235 5.52 -33.20 3.48
C GLY A 235 5.36 -34.70 3.68
N GLY A 236 4.16 -35.22 3.39
CA GLY A 236 4.04 -36.62 3.01
C GLY A 236 5.05 -36.93 1.91
N HIS A 237 5.67 -38.11 2.01
CA HIS A 237 6.77 -38.61 1.18
C HIS A 237 6.95 -37.95 -0.21
N GLY A 238 8.04 -37.19 -0.38
CA GLY A 238 8.55 -36.78 -1.70
C GLY A 238 9.04 -35.33 -1.79
N GLN A 239 10.36 -35.15 -1.62
CA GLN A 239 11.16 -33.92 -1.79
C GLN A 239 10.83 -32.69 -0.90
N PRO A 240 11.85 -32.00 -0.35
CA PRO A 240 11.64 -30.78 0.43
C PRO A 240 11.14 -29.66 -0.49
N ARG A 241 9.84 -29.35 -0.43
CA ARG A 241 9.29 -28.13 -1.04
C ARG A 241 9.95 -26.93 -0.35
N SER A 242 10.55 -26.03 -1.14
CA SER A 242 11.11 -24.77 -0.65
C SER A 242 10.04 -24.04 0.18
N ALA A 243 10.29 -23.88 1.47
CA ALA A 243 9.36 -23.22 2.38
C ALA A 243 9.12 -21.77 1.93
N THR A 244 7.86 -21.37 1.79
CA THR A 244 7.47 -20.00 1.47
C THR A 244 8.05 -19.04 2.50
N LEU A 245 8.82 -18.05 2.05
CA LEU A 245 9.33 -17.00 2.95
C LEU A 245 8.16 -16.13 3.40
N ARG A 246 8.19 -15.66 4.65
CA ARG A 246 7.16 -14.77 5.20
C ARG A 246 7.73 -13.40 5.52
N LEU A 247 6.97 -12.36 5.17
CA LEU A 247 7.23 -10.98 5.52
C LEU A 247 6.50 -10.64 6.80
N ARG A 248 7.22 -10.00 7.72
CA ARG A 248 6.68 -9.54 8.99
C ARG A 248 6.75 -8.03 9.05
N THR A 249 5.73 -7.42 9.61
CA THR A 249 5.68 -5.99 9.91
C THR A 249 5.35 -5.85 11.39
N ASP A 250 5.96 -4.86 12.03
CA ASP A 250 5.64 -4.51 13.41
C ASP A 250 4.49 -3.51 13.40
N PHE A 251 3.49 -3.73 14.24
CA PHE A 251 2.30 -2.92 14.31
C PHE A 251 2.33 -2.01 15.54
N VAL A 252 1.90 -0.76 15.36
CA VAL A 252 1.76 0.21 16.44
C VAL A 252 0.29 0.44 16.72
N GLN A 253 -0.18 -0.15 17.81
CA GLN A 253 -1.56 -0.04 18.28
C GLN A 253 -2.01 1.40 18.57
N THR A 254 -1.10 2.24 19.08
CA THR A 254 -1.38 3.63 19.48
C THR A 254 -0.71 4.64 18.56
N GLY A 255 -0.47 4.27 17.29
CA GLY A 255 0.26 5.12 16.35
C GLY A 255 -0.58 6.26 15.76
N THR A 256 -1.90 6.15 15.86
CA THR A 256 -2.84 7.14 15.31
C THR A 256 -3.80 7.63 16.38
N ALA A 257 -4.18 8.91 16.28
CA ALA A 257 -5.10 9.53 17.23
C ALA A 257 -6.56 9.03 17.08
N THR A 258 -6.86 8.35 15.97
CA THR A 258 -8.16 7.73 15.71
C THR A 258 -8.21 6.26 16.12
N GLY A 259 -7.13 5.72 16.68
CA GLY A 259 -7.09 4.30 17.09
C GLY A 259 -6.95 3.30 15.93
N ARG A 260 -6.76 3.78 14.69
CA ARG A 260 -6.37 2.95 13.55
C ARG A 260 -4.97 2.36 13.75
N LEU A 261 -4.77 1.16 13.24
CA LEU A 261 -3.46 0.51 13.24
C LEU A 261 -2.48 1.26 12.34
N ALA A 262 -1.23 1.34 12.78
CA ALA A 262 -0.12 1.85 11.99
C ALA A 262 1.02 0.83 11.97
N THR A 263 1.95 0.97 11.02
CA THR A 263 3.22 0.23 11.01
C THR A 263 4.27 0.99 11.81
N ALA A 264 5.18 0.26 12.49
CA ALA A 264 6.28 0.88 13.21
C ALA A 264 7.26 1.59 12.25
N CYS A 265 7.94 2.63 12.72
CA CYS A 265 8.96 3.31 11.93
C CYS A 265 10.09 2.32 11.57
N GLY A 266 10.46 2.23 10.28
CA GLY A 266 11.49 1.31 9.79
C GLY A 266 11.01 -0.11 9.48
N SER A 267 9.76 -0.46 9.82
CA SER A 267 9.15 -1.73 9.41
C SER A 267 8.71 -1.70 7.95
N LEU A 268 8.44 -2.89 7.38
CA LEU A 268 7.94 -3.02 6.00
C LEU A 268 6.57 -2.36 5.88
N PRO A 269 6.38 -1.43 4.92
CA PRO A 269 5.13 -0.69 4.78
C PRO A 269 4.04 -1.52 4.05
N LEU A 270 3.71 -2.72 4.57
CA LEU A 270 2.74 -3.62 3.95
C LEU A 270 1.33 -3.00 3.86
N LEU A 271 0.96 -2.16 4.83
CA LEU A 271 -0.33 -1.47 4.87
C LEU A 271 -0.47 -0.35 3.83
N THR A 272 0.63 0.08 3.20
CA THR A 272 0.64 1.19 2.24
C THR A 272 1.22 0.78 0.88
N LEU A 273 1.14 -0.52 0.56
CA LEU A 273 1.49 -1.02 -0.76
C LEU A 273 0.57 -0.44 -1.82
N ASP A 274 1.19 -0.03 -2.93
CA ASP A 274 0.48 0.59 -4.04
C ASP A 274 -0.60 -0.36 -4.59
N ASN A 275 -1.69 0.24 -5.05
CA ASN A 275 -2.65 -0.45 -5.89
C ASN A 275 -1.99 -0.81 -7.24
N PRO A 276 -2.53 -1.80 -7.98
CA PRO A 276 -2.06 -2.10 -9.32
C PRO A 276 -2.10 -0.85 -10.20
N PHE A 277 -1.01 -0.59 -10.93
CA PHE A 277 -0.94 0.52 -11.87
C PHE A 277 -0.34 0.06 -13.19
N GLN A 278 -0.76 0.69 -14.28
CA GLN A 278 -0.26 0.40 -15.61
C GLN A 278 0.90 1.31 -15.94
N VAL A 279 1.88 0.75 -16.65
CA VAL A 279 3.07 1.44 -17.11
C VAL A 279 3.22 1.12 -18.59
N ARG A 280 3.49 2.14 -19.40
CA ARG A 280 3.84 1.92 -20.80
C ARG A 280 5.21 1.30 -20.87
N GLU A 281 5.33 0.18 -21.58
CA GLU A 281 6.62 -0.39 -21.92
C GLU A 281 7.47 0.64 -22.67
N VAL A 282 8.77 0.39 -22.69
CA VAL A 282 9.65 1.20 -23.52
C VAL A 282 9.90 0.51 -24.82
N CYS A 283 9.75 1.26 -25.91
CA CYS A 283 10.08 0.73 -27.22
C CYS A 283 11.60 0.76 -27.35
N ARG A 284 12.15 -0.40 -27.69
CA ARG A 284 13.53 -0.49 -28.15
C ARG A 284 13.46 -0.71 -29.66
N PRO A 285 13.82 0.30 -30.47
CA PRO A 285 13.80 0.14 -31.91
C PRO A 285 14.68 -1.06 -32.27
N SER A 286 14.13 -1.92 -33.12
CA SER A 286 14.91 -3.00 -33.70
C SER A 286 16.00 -2.41 -34.61
N VAL A 287 17.02 -3.20 -34.93
CA VAL A 287 18.02 -2.77 -35.92
C VAL A 287 17.33 -2.47 -37.26
N HIS A 288 16.24 -3.16 -37.59
CA HIS A 288 15.42 -2.84 -38.74
C HIS A 288 14.85 -1.41 -38.69
N ASP A 289 14.25 -0.99 -37.57
CA ASP A 289 13.66 0.34 -37.42
C ASP A 289 14.71 1.46 -37.55
N GLU A 290 15.91 1.23 -37.03
CA GLU A 290 17.03 2.18 -37.10
C GLU A 290 17.60 2.28 -38.52
N LEU A 291 17.85 1.13 -39.16
CA LEU A 291 18.31 1.09 -40.54
C LEU A 291 17.27 1.72 -41.49
N SER A 292 15.97 1.60 -41.18
CA SER A 292 14.88 2.16 -42.01
C SER A 292 14.84 3.69 -41.95
N LYS A 293 15.40 4.27 -40.88
CA LYS A 293 15.65 5.71 -40.74
C LYS A 293 16.97 6.17 -41.39
N ARG A 294 17.65 5.29 -42.16
CA ARG A 294 18.96 5.52 -42.83
C ARG A 294 20.12 5.85 -41.87
N GLN A 295 20.10 5.35 -40.64
CA GLN A 295 21.28 5.36 -39.77
C GLN A 295 21.94 3.99 -39.79
N ASP A 296 23.03 3.85 -40.55
CA ASP A 296 23.80 2.60 -40.57
C ASP A 296 24.61 2.47 -39.27
N PRO A 297 24.43 1.37 -38.50
CA PRO A 297 25.22 1.13 -37.31
C PRO A 297 26.69 0.83 -37.69
N PRO A 298 27.67 1.38 -36.96
CA PRO A 298 29.08 1.20 -37.29
C PRO A 298 29.53 -0.25 -37.15
N GLN A 299 30.55 -0.64 -37.91
CA GLN A 299 31.18 -1.97 -37.83
C GLN A 299 31.70 -2.24 -36.41
N GLY A 300 31.49 -3.46 -35.90
CA GLY A 300 31.82 -3.85 -34.53
C GLY A 300 30.74 -3.54 -33.49
N THR A 301 29.61 -2.94 -33.90
CA THR A 301 28.46 -2.71 -33.01
C THR A 301 27.96 -4.02 -32.41
N ARG A 302 27.84 -4.07 -31.07
CA ARG A 302 27.30 -5.24 -30.37
C ARG A 302 25.79 -5.31 -30.53
N VAL A 303 25.32 -6.47 -30.94
CA VAL A 303 23.91 -6.82 -31.11
C VAL A 303 23.56 -8.06 -30.32
N PHE A 304 22.29 -8.23 -30.02
CA PHE A 304 21.78 -9.44 -29.40
C PHE A 304 20.42 -9.80 -29.98
N VAL A 305 20.05 -11.05 -29.79
CA VAL A 305 18.76 -11.60 -30.21
C VAL A 305 17.97 -12.05 -28.98
N ALA A 306 16.73 -11.61 -28.90
CA ALA A 306 15.74 -12.05 -27.91
C ALA A 306 14.54 -12.68 -28.62
N VAL A 307 13.86 -13.64 -27.98
CA VAL A 307 12.58 -14.15 -28.51
C VAL A 307 11.55 -13.03 -28.36
N ALA A 308 10.88 -12.66 -29.45
CA ALA A 308 10.06 -11.45 -29.60
C ALA A 308 8.89 -11.29 -28.61
N SER A 309 8.62 -12.30 -27.79
CA SER A 309 7.57 -12.30 -26.77
C SER A 309 8.09 -12.10 -25.33
N GLN A 310 9.38 -11.79 -25.13
CA GLN A 310 9.98 -11.67 -23.79
C GLN A 310 10.89 -10.44 -23.66
N ALA A 311 10.97 -9.96 -22.40
CA ALA A 311 11.95 -8.96 -21.95
C ALA A 311 13.38 -9.34 -22.38
N PRO A 312 14.31 -8.38 -22.51
CA PRO A 312 15.69 -8.70 -22.83
C PRO A 312 16.21 -9.77 -21.87
N PRO A 313 16.82 -10.85 -22.40
CA PRO A 313 17.21 -11.97 -21.57
C PRO A 313 18.20 -11.54 -20.49
N ASN A 314 18.13 -12.20 -19.33
CA ASN A 314 19.21 -12.22 -18.35
C ASN A 314 20.54 -12.49 -19.11
N PRO A 315 21.70 -11.86 -18.81
CA PRO A 315 22.93 -12.01 -19.60
C PRO A 315 23.32 -13.44 -20.00
N ARG A 316 22.86 -14.44 -19.24
CA ARG A 316 23.03 -15.88 -19.50
C ARG A 316 22.19 -16.45 -20.66
N GLN A 317 21.18 -15.74 -21.15
CA GLN A 317 20.26 -16.15 -22.21
C GLN A 317 20.41 -15.33 -23.50
N LEU A 318 21.29 -14.31 -23.49
CA LEU A 318 21.61 -13.49 -24.65
C LEU A 318 22.52 -14.28 -25.61
N ARG A 319 22.15 -14.34 -26.89
CA ARG A 319 23.10 -14.66 -27.95
C ARG A 319 23.69 -13.35 -28.45
N GLU A 320 24.90 -13.04 -27.99
CA GLU A 320 25.61 -11.82 -28.39
C GLU A 320 26.31 -12.01 -29.73
N GLY A 321 26.29 -10.97 -30.55
CA GLY A 321 27.01 -10.89 -31.82
C GLY A 321 27.59 -9.50 -32.05
N GLN A 322 28.45 -9.39 -33.06
CA GLN A 322 28.94 -8.10 -33.57
C GLN A 322 28.53 -7.96 -35.03
N ILE A 323 28.12 -6.74 -35.39
CA ILE A 323 27.87 -6.39 -36.79
C ILE A 323 29.22 -6.34 -37.51
N HIS A 324 29.47 -7.31 -38.39
CA HIS A 324 30.71 -7.37 -39.17
C HIS A 324 30.63 -6.55 -40.46
N SER A 325 29.45 -6.43 -41.07
CA SER A 325 29.21 -5.60 -42.25
C SER A 325 27.71 -5.33 -42.36
N VAL A 326 27.35 -4.13 -42.80
CA VAL A 326 25.97 -3.78 -43.17
C VAL A 326 25.95 -3.67 -44.70
N GLN A 327 25.23 -4.57 -45.36
CA GLN A 327 25.02 -4.54 -46.81
C GLN A 327 23.52 -4.39 -47.04
N ALA A 328 23.13 -3.32 -47.73
CA ALA A 328 21.76 -3.11 -48.18
C ALA A 328 21.74 -3.34 -49.69
N GLU A 329 21.30 -4.53 -50.12
CA GLU A 329 21.03 -4.79 -51.52
C GLU A 329 19.54 -4.57 -51.79
N THR A 330 19.25 -3.71 -52.77
CA THR A 330 17.89 -3.57 -53.32
C THR A 330 17.84 -4.49 -54.52
N CYS A 331 17.11 -5.60 -54.44
CA CYS A 331 17.06 -6.54 -55.55
C CYS A 331 16.28 -5.89 -56.72
N ALA A 332 16.93 -5.73 -57.86
CA ALA A 332 16.39 -5.03 -59.03
C ALA A 332 15.38 -5.89 -59.83
N ASP A 333 15.36 -7.21 -59.63
CA ASP A 333 14.62 -8.13 -60.49
C ASP A 333 13.27 -8.52 -59.89
N VAL A 334 12.22 -8.19 -60.64
CA VAL A 334 10.85 -8.65 -60.40
C VAL A 334 10.84 -10.17 -60.60
N TYR A 335 10.47 -10.92 -59.55
CA TYR A 335 10.20 -12.35 -59.66
C TYR A 335 9.17 -12.59 -60.77
N PRO A 336 9.52 -13.28 -61.88
CA PRO A 336 8.69 -13.32 -63.08
C PRO A 336 7.40 -14.14 -62.91
N GLY A 337 7.26 -14.88 -61.81
CA GLY A 337 6.13 -15.79 -61.56
C GLY A 337 6.16 -17.02 -62.47
N GLY A 338 5.79 -18.18 -61.94
CA GLY A 338 5.82 -19.45 -62.67
C GLY A 338 5.74 -20.68 -61.76
N THR A 339 5.99 -21.86 -62.32
CA THR A 339 5.89 -23.16 -61.62
C THR A 339 6.99 -23.42 -60.57
N THR A 340 8.00 -22.56 -60.52
CA THR A 340 9.11 -22.63 -59.56
C THR A 340 8.88 -21.65 -58.41
N SER A 341 8.86 -22.13 -57.16
CA SER A 341 8.79 -21.25 -55.98
C SER A 341 10.01 -20.34 -55.89
N LEU A 342 9.86 -19.14 -55.32
CA LEU A 342 10.99 -18.21 -55.13
C LEU A 342 12.13 -18.87 -54.34
N ALA A 343 11.80 -19.77 -53.41
CA ALA A 343 12.75 -20.66 -52.74
C ALA A 343 13.67 -21.39 -53.68
N ALA A 344 13.11 -22.04 -54.68
CA ALA A 344 13.87 -22.80 -55.66
C ALA A 344 14.72 -21.88 -56.56
N TYR A 345 14.21 -20.69 -56.91
CA TYR A 345 14.97 -19.71 -57.72
C TYR A 345 16.24 -19.24 -56.99
N TRP A 346 16.14 -18.93 -55.70
CA TRP A 346 17.25 -18.41 -54.90
C TRP A 346 18.22 -19.52 -54.44
N ALA A 347 17.72 -20.72 -54.14
CA ALA A 347 18.55 -21.90 -53.90
C ALA A 347 19.45 -22.24 -55.11
N ASN A 348 18.89 -22.15 -56.32
CA ASN A 348 19.62 -22.38 -57.56
C ASN A 348 20.65 -21.29 -57.90
N HIS A 349 20.56 -20.11 -57.28
CA HIS A 349 21.55 -19.02 -57.38
C HIS A 349 22.51 -18.98 -56.18
N GLY A 350 22.65 -20.10 -55.45
CA GLY A 350 23.65 -20.27 -54.39
C GLY A 350 23.16 -19.99 -52.97
N TRP A 351 21.85 -19.89 -52.75
CA TRP A 351 21.26 -19.51 -51.46
C TRP A 351 20.35 -20.59 -50.86
N MET A 352 20.95 -21.55 -50.15
CA MET A 352 20.30 -22.82 -49.75
C MET A 352 19.54 -22.81 -48.40
N HIS A 353 19.23 -21.66 -47.81
CA HIS A 353 18.57 -21.60 -46.47
C HIS A 353 17.11 -21.13 -46.52
N TYR A 354 16.26 -21.98 -47.12
CA TYR A 354 14.91 -21.61 -47.53
C TYR A 354 13.76 -22.38 -46.86
N SER A 355 13.85 -22.76 -45.58
CA SER A 355 12.76 -23.49 -44.92
C SER A 355 11.82 -22.66 -44.03
N ASN A 356 11.67 -21.35 -44.29
CA ASN A 356 10.43 -20.64 -43.91
C ASN A 356 10.19 -19.37 -44.77
N GLU A 357 9.07 -19.35 -45.49
CA GLU A 357 8.89 -18.59 -46.73
C GLU A 357 7.76 -17.56 -46.75
N GLU A 358 7.14 -17.21 -45.62
CA GLU A 358 6.35 -15.96 -45.51
C GLU A 358 7.18 -14.85 -44.84
N TYR A 359 8.31 -15.27 -44.26
CA TYR A 359 9.01 -14.57 -43.20
C TYR A 359 10.35 -13.97 -43.64
N ALA A 360 10.96 -14.46 -44.72
CA ALA A 360 12.13 -13.80 -45.32
C ALA A 360 11.77 -12.59 -46.22
N ARG A 361 10.48 -12.41 -46.56
CA ARG A 361 10.06 -11.65 -47.75
C ARG A 361 9.81 -10.15 -47.62
N THR A 362 9.99 -9.52 -46.46
CA THR A 362 9.87 -8.05 -46.36
C THR A 362 10.99 -7.39 -45.57
N VAL A 363 11.97 -8.16 -45.07
CA VAL A 363 12.78 -7.73 -43.92
C VAL A 363 14.28 -7.85 -44.19
N ARG A 364 15.03 -6.80 -43.83
CA ARG A 364 16.48 -6.86 -43.58
C ARG A 364 16.79 -8.04 -42.65
N GLN A 365 17.91 -8.72 -42.83
CA GLN A 365 18.35 -9.84 -41.96
C GLN A 365 19.72 -9.55 -41.36
N ILE A 366 20.00 -10.15 -40.20
CA ILE A 366 21.28 -10.05 -39.51
C ILE A 366 21.80 -11.44 -39.20
N LEU A 367 23.03 -11.72 -39.63
CA LEU A 367 23.75 -12.94 -39.32
C LEU A 367 24.48 -12.77 -37.98
N VAL A 368 24.21 -13.67 -37.04
CA VAL A 368 24.84 -13.70 -35.72
C VAL A 368 25.66 -14.98 -35.60
N ARG A 369 26.96 -14.82 -35.36
CA ARG A 369 27.89 -15.96 -35.17
C ARG A 369 27.96 -16.33 -33.69
N HIS A 370 27.72 -17.60 -33.37
CA HIS A 370 27.79 -18.15 -32.03
C HIS A 370 28.68 -19.42 -32.02
N GLY A 371 29.90 -19.28 -31.51
CA GLY A 371 30.93 -20.32 -31.61
C GLY A 371 31.28 -20.61 -33.08
N THR A 372 31.08 -21.87 -33.51
CA THR A 372 31.28 -22.31 -34.90
C THR A 372 30.05 -22.17 -35.78
N SER A 373 28.88 -21.85 -35.20
CA SER A 373 27.60 -21.78 -35.93
C SER A 373 27.27 -20.33 -36.33
N VAL A 374 26.67 -20.14 -37.50
CA VAL A 374 26.12 -18.86 -37.97
C VAL A 374 24.60 -18.99 -38.01
N LEU A 375 23.91 -18.04 -37.40
CA LEU A 375 22.46 -18.03 -37.27
C LEU A 375 21.90 -16.82 -38.02
N SER A 376 20.88 -17.03 -38.85
CA SER A 376 20.17 -15.92 -39.52
C SER A 376 18.95 -15.51 -38.71
N TYR A 377 18.82 -14.22 -38.43
CA TYR A 377 17.68 -13.64 -37.74
C TYR A 377 17.07 -12.49 -38.56
N PRO A 378 15.73 -12.33 -38.53
CA PRO A 378 15.07 -11.13 -39.02
C PRO A 378 15.59 -9.88 -38.28
N ALA A 379 15.88 -8.78 -38.98
CA ALA A 379 16.46 -7.57 -38.37
C ALA A 379 15.48 -6.84 -37.44
N ASP A 380 14.17 -7.04 -37.59
CA ASP A 380 13.13 -6.59 -36.66
C ASP A 380 13.19 -7.33 -35.31
N LYS A 381 13.90 -8.46 -35.28
CA LYS A 381 14.16 -9.28 -34.09
C LYS A 381 15.62 -9.25 -33.62
N VAL A 382 16.37 -8.24 -34.04
CA VAL A 382 17.73 -8.00 -33.56
C VAL A 382 17.81 -6.60 -33.00
N TRP A 383 18.46 -6.46 -31.85
CA TRP A 383 18.56 -5.18 -31.15
C TRP A 383 20.03 -4.86 -30.88
N ARG A 384 20.39 -3.57 -30.95
CA ARG A 384 21.70 -3.13 -30.45
C ARG A 384 21.69 -3.15 -28.93
N LEU A 385 22.80 -3.61 -28.35
CA LEU A 385 22.98 -3.57 -26.90
C LEU A 385 22.88 -2.13 -26.37
N ALA A 386 23.34 -1.16 -27.17
CA ALA A 386 23.30 0.28 -26.91
C ALA A 386 22.16 1.01 -27.65
N ALA A 387 21.13 0.32 -28.15
CA ALA A 387 20.01 0.98 -28.83
C ALA A 387 19.34 2.00 -27.89
N PRO A 388 19.06 3.22 -28.36
CA PRO A 388 18.33 4.22 -27.59
C PRO A 388 16.94 3.68 -27.28
N VAL A 389 16.49 3.93 -26.06
CA VAL A 389 15.24 3.42 -25.54
C VAL A 389 14.23 4.57 -25.64
N SER A 390 13.21 4.42 -26.49
CA SER A 390 12.26 5.50 -26.82
C SER A 390 10.92 5.34 -26.12
N LEU A 391 10.38 6.44 -25.59
CA LEU A 391 9.01 6.50 -25.09
C LEU A 391 8.06 6.66 -26.29
N SER A 392 7.13 5.73 -26.46
CA SER A 392 6.06 5.81 -27.47
C SER A 392 4.71 5.71 -26.78
N ASP A 393 3.76 6.54 -27.23
CA ASP A 393 2.37 6.51 -26.75
C ASP A 393 1.59 5.29 -27.27
N ASP A 394 2.11 4.60 -28.31
CA ASP A 394 1.53 3.37 -28.86
C ASP A 394 2.15 2.11 -28.23
N ALA A 395 3.14 2.25 -27.34
CA ALA A 395 3.77 1.13 -26.68
C ALA A 395 2.76 0.37 -25.79
N PRO A 396 2.86 -0.99 -25.74
CA PRO A 396 1.97 -1.81 -24.93
C PRO A 396 2.06 -1.43 -23.44
N LEU A 397 0.95 -1.64 -22.74
CA LEU A 397 0.86 -1.41 -21.30
C LEU A 397 1.15 -2.71 -20.56
N PHE A 398 2.01 -2.65 -19.54
CA PHE A 398 2.17 -3.72 -18.57
C PHE A 398 1.68 -3.28 -17.20
N THR A 399 1.20 -4.22 -16.39
CA THR A 399 0.67 -3.93 -15.06
C THR A 399 1.73 -4.23 -14.00
N VAL A 400 2.04 -3.24 -13.17
CA VAL A 400 2.86 -3.41 -11.98
C VAL A 400 1.92 -3.58 -10.79
N ASN A 401 2.02 -4.72 -10.11
CA ASN A 401 1.21 -5.01 -8.92
C ASN A 401 2.10 -5.60 -7.82
N PRO A 402 2.60 -4.76 -6.88
CA PRO A 402 3.43 -5.24 -5.77
C PRO A 402 2.74 -6.27 -4.87
N ARG A 403 1.40 -6.23 -4.77
CA ARG A 403 0.62 -7.18 -3.97
C ARG A 403 0.64 -8.59 -4.53
N ARG A 404 1.00 -8.76 -5.81
CA ARG A 404 1.14 -10.08 -6.45
C ARG A 404 2.21 -10.95 -5.79
N LEU A 405 3.22 -10.31 -5.19
CA LEU A 405 4.29 -10.98 -4.46
C LEU A 405 3.80 -11.63 -3.16
N LEU A 406 2.67 -11.18 -2.64
CA LEU A 406 2.13 -11.63 -1.36
C LEU A 406 1.17 -12.78 -1.59
N VAL A 407 1.54 -13.97 -1.11
CA VAL A 407 0.88 -15.24 -1.45
C VAL A 407 0.51 -16.03 -0.20
N ALA A 408 -0.49 -16.89 -0.32
CA ALA A 408 -0.78 -17.92 0.68
C ALA A 408 0.26 -19.05 0.63
N GLU A 409 0.46 -19.72 1.77
CA GLU A 409 1.16 -20.99 1.84
C GLU A 409 0.52 -22.07 0.96
N PRO A 410 1.29 -23.06 0.46
CA PRO A 410 0.71 -24.22 -0.21
C PRO A 410 -0.33 -24.94 0.67
N GLY A 411 -1.52 -25.23 0.14
CA GLY A 411 -2.66 -25.78 0.89
C GLY A 411 -3.51 -24.74 1.63
N TRP A 412 -3.16 -23.46 1.48
CA TRP A 412 -3.90 -22.32 2.01
C TRP A 412 -4.32 -21.37 0.89
N VAL A 413 -5.31 -20.54 1.20
CA VAL A 413 -5.89 -19.52 0.32
C VAL A 413 -6.00 -18.21 1.08
N LEU A 414 -5.82 -17.08 0.40
CA LEU A 414 -6.07 -15.77 1.00
C LEU A 414 -7.56 -15.43 0.92
N LEU A 415 -8.09 -14.87 2.01
CA LEU A 415 -9.43 -14.28 2.07
C LEU A 415 -9.28 -12.81 2.47
N SER A 416 -9.74 -11.90 1.62
CA SER A 416 -9.92 -10.48 1.98
C SER A 416 -11.40 -10.25 2.28
N VAL A 417 -11.70 -9.57 3.39
CA VAL A 417 -13.07 -9.17 3.75
C VAL A 417 -13.07 -7.70 4.12
N ASP A 418 -13.84 -6.90 3.39
CA ASP A 418 -13.89 -5.43 3.48
C ASP A 418 -15.30 -4.95 3.81
N TYR A 419 -15.42 -3.97 4.72
CA TYR A 419 -16.70 -3.34 4.99
C TYR A 419 -17.15 -2.46 3.83
N SER A 420 -18.40 -2.63 3.44
CA SER A 420 -19.03 -1.76 2.45
C SER A 420 -19.46 -0.44 3.09
N GLN A 421 -18.65 0.60 2.87
CA GLN A 421 -18.95 1.99 3.24
C GLN A 421 -19.12 2.19 4.75
N LEU A 422 -18.23 1.62 5.56
CA LEU A 422 -18.31 1.64 7.02
C LEU A 422 -18.52 3.05 7.60
N GLU A 423 -17.75 4.02 7.14
CA GLU A 423 -17.81 5.39 7.66
C GLU A 423 -19.11 6.12 7.28
N VAL A 424 -19.68 5.79 6.10
CA VAL A 424 -20.98 6.32 5.65
C VAL A 424 -22.12 5.73 6.49
N ARG A 425 -22.04 4.43 6.81
CA ARG A 425 -22.99 3.76 7.70
C ARG A 425 -22.94 4.32 9.13
N LEU A 426 -21.74 4.60 9.64
CA LEU A 426 -21.56 5.28 10.92
C LEU A 426 -22.13 6.69 10.92
N MET A 427 -21.94 7.45 9.83
CA MET A 427 -22.58 8.75 9.71
C MET A 427 -24.10 8.62 9.80
N ALA A 428 -24.72 7.68 9.08
CA ALA A 428 -26.16 7.44 9.13
C ALA A 428 -26.63 7.07 10.55
N HIS A 429 -25.86 6.25 11.26
CA HIS A 429 -26.14 5.90 12.65
C HIS A 429 -26.12 7.12 13.58
N PHE A 430 -25.10 7.97 13.47
CA PHE A 430 -24.98 9.14 14.34
C PHE A 430 -25.94 10.27 13.98
N SER A 431 -26.17 10.50 12.69
CA SER A 431 -27.07 11.54 12.19
C SER A 431 -28.54 11.19 12.40
N GLN A 432 -28.87 9.90 12.38
CA GLN A 432 -30.25 9.40 12.42
C GLN A 432 -31.12 10.00 11.31
N ASP A 433 -30.50 10.42 10.22
CA ASP A 433 -31.18 11.00 9.07
C ASP A 433 -32.01 9.92 8.37
N GLN A 434 -33.34 10.08 8.37
CA GLN A 434 -34.25 9.02 7.94
C GLN A 434 -34.11 8.69 6.46
N SER A 435 -33.88 9.70 5.61
CA SER A 435 -33.66 9.49 4.17
C SER A 435 -32.39 8.70 3.95
N PHE A 436 -31.30 9.11 4.61
CA PHE A 436 -30.00 8.47 4.49
C PHE A 436 -29.99 7.04 5.07
N VAL A 437 -30.67 6.82 6.19
CA VAL A 437 -30.85 5.49 6.80
C VAL A 437 -31.63 4.55 5.87
N ARG A 438 -32.69 5.02 5.21
CA ARG A 438 -33.46 4.20 4.25
C ARG A 438 -32.60 3.77 3.06
N ILE A 439 -31.80 4.69 2.51
CA ILE A 439 -30.91 4.39 1.37
C ILE A 439 -29.94 3.25 1.73
N LEU A 440 -29.39 3.25 2.95
CA LEU A 440 -28.41 2.25 3.40
C LEU A 440 -29.00 0.92 3.88
N HIS A 441 -30.33 0.85 4.07
CA HIS A 441 -31.05 -0.41 4.26
C HIS A 441 -31.40 -1.10 2.94
N GLY A 442 -31.48 -0.35 1.84
CA GLY A 442 -31.69 -0.93 0.52
C GLY A 442 -30.41 -1.55 -0.07
N ASP A 443 -30.59 -2.32 -1.14
CA ASP A 443 -29.49 -2.95 -1.90
C ASP A 443 -28.87 -2.02 -2.97
N GLY A 444 -29.31 -0.75 -2.99
CA GLY A 444 -28.86 0.26 -3.95
C GLY A 444 -27.47 0.82 -3.65
N ASP A 445 -26.81 1.37 -4.67
CA ASP A 445 -25.54 2.05 -4.49
C ASP A 445 -25.76 3.47 -3.95
N VAL A 446 -25.44 3.67 -2.66
CA VAL A 446 -25.61 4.97 -1.98
C VAL A 446 -25.00 6.15 -2.76
N PHE A 447 -23.88 5.94 -3.45
CA PHE A 447 -23.23 7.04 -4.18
C PHE A 447 -23.91 7.30 -5.52
N ARG A 448 -24.51 6.29 -6.16
CA ARG A 448 -25.37 6.53 -7.33
C ARG A 448 -26.65 7.25 -6.94
N HIS A 449 -27.26 6.87 -5.82
CA HIS A 449 -28.46 7.53 -5.32
C HIS A 449 -28.19 9.02 -5.04
N VAL A 450 -27.10 9.33 -4.32
CA VAL A 450 -26.71 10.72 -4.05
C VAL A 450 -26.37 11.48 -5.35
N ALA A 451 -25.69 10.83 -6.30
CA ALA A 451 -25.38 11.44 -7.60
C ALA A 451 -26.66 11.74 -8.40
N ALA A 452 -27.61 10.81 -8.42
CA ALA A 452 -28.89 10.92 -9.13
C ALA A 452 -29.73 12.08 -8.57
N GLY A 453 -29.85 12.18 -7.24
CA GLY A 453 -30.56 13.27 -6.57
C GLY A 453 -29.92 14.63 -6.86
N TRP A 454 -28.58 14.72 -6.85
CA TRP A 454 -27.91 15.98 -7.17
C TRP A 454 -28.02 16.37 -8.65
N LEU A 455 -27.74 15.44 -9.55
CA LEU A 455 -27.75 15.69 -11.00
C LEU A 455 -29.16 15.70 -11.59
N GLN A 456 -30.19 15.46 -10.77
CA GLN A 456 -31.59 15.44 -11.14
C GLN A 456 -31.84 14.51 -12.34
N LYS A 457 -31.31 13.29 -12.26
CA LYS A 457 -31.44 12.26 -13.30
C LYS A 457 -31.65 10.86 -12.71
N PRO A 458 -32.21 9.91 -13.45
CA PRO A 458 -32.40 8.54 -12.99
C PRO A 458 -31.07 7.87 -12.56
N GLU A 459 -31.11 7.00 -11.55
CA GLU A 459 -29.92 6.27 -11.08
C GLU A 459 -29.26 5.42 -12.18
N ALA A 460 -30.06 4.89 -13.10
CA ALA A 460 -29.59 4.11 -14.24
C ALA A 460 -28.69 4.93 -15.20
N ASP A 461 -28.91 6.25 -15.26
CA ASP A 461 -28.18 7.16 -16.13
C ASP A 461 -26.94 7.75 -15.46
N VAL A 462 -26.65 7.37 -14.21
CA VAL A 462 -25.46 7.78 -13.47
C VAL A 462 -24.25 6.98 -13.95
N THR A 463 -23.31 7.69 -14.58
CA THR A 463 -22.03 7.16 -15.06
C THR A 463 -21.12 6.74 -13.91
N ALA A 464 -20.10 5.93 -14.20
CA ALA A 464 -19.11 5.51 -13.21
C ALA A 464 -18.30 6.70 -12.66
N GLU A 465 -18.04 7.68 -13.51
CA GLU A 465 -17.34 8.93 -13.20
C GLU A 465 -18.14 9.78 -12.23
N GLU A 466 -19.44 9.97 -12.48
CA GLU A 466 -20.34 10.74 -11.61
C GLU A 466 -20.52 10.07 -10.26
N ARG A 467 -20.72 8.74 -10.24
CA ARG A 467 -20.74 7.96 -9.00
C ARG A 467 -19.45 8.12 -8.21
N SER A 468 -18.30 8.04 -8.89
CA SER A 468 -16.99 8.22 -8.25
C SER A 468 -16.78 9.64 -7.73
N GLY A 469 -17.31 10.64 -8.46
CA GLY A 469 -17.43 12.02 -8.02
C GLY A 469 -18.23 12.13 -6.73
N ALA A 470 -19.49 11.68 -6.73
CA ALA A 470 -20.37 11.69 -5.56
C ALA A 470 -19.74 10.96 -4.36
N LYS A 471 -19.07 9.82 -4.58
CA LYS A 471 -18.30 9.13 -3.54
C LYS A 471 -17.28 10.05 -2.87
N ARG A 472 -16.38 10.66 -3.66
CA ARG A 472 -15.36 11.59 -3.14
C ARG A 472 -16.00 12.74 -2.37
N ILE A 473 -17.10 13.27 -2.89
CA ILE A 473 -17.85 14.36 -2.27
C ILE A 473 -18.45 13.95 -0.94
N CYS A 474 -19.20 12.85 -0.89
CA CYS A 474 -19.81 12.35 0.34
C CYS A 474 -18.76 12.21 1.43
N TYR A 475 -17.63 11.54 1.13
CA TYR A 475 -16.52 11.44 2.09
C TYR A 475 -15.94 12.80 2.45
N GLY A 476 -15.72 13.69 1.48
CA GLY A 476 -15.25 15.05 1.75
C GLY A 476 -16.16 15.80 2.72
N LEU A 477 -17.46 15.79 2.47
CA LEU A 477 -18.48 16.44 3.30
C LEU A 477 -18.61 15.81 4.69
N ILE A 478 -18.59 14.47 4.79
CA ILE A 478 -18.53 13.72 6.06
C ILE A 478 -17.37 14.24 6.93
N TYR A 479 -16.21 14.50 6.32
CA TYR A 479 -15.00 14.92 7.04
C TYR A 479 -14.84 16.43 7.16
N GLY A 480 -15.87 17.21 6.80
CA GLY A 480 -15.85 18.65 6.89
C GLY A 480 -14.75 19.26 6.01
N ILE A 481 -14.52 18.72 4.82
CA ILE A 481 -13.65 19.32 3.82
C ILE A 481 -14.06 20.79 3.62
N GLY A 482 -13.08 21.69 3.55
CA GLY A 482 -13.39 23.08 3.25
C GLY A 482 -13.83 23.21 1.79
N THR A 483 -14.79 24.11 1.52
CA THR A 483 -15.28 24.44 0.16
C THR A 483 -14.16 24.65 -0.85
N GLY A 484 -13.05 25.26 -0.43
CA GLY A 484 -11.87 25.45 -1.28
C GLY A 484 -11.18 24.17 -1.71
N ARG A 485 -11.04 23.16 -0.83
CA ARG A 485 -10.43 21.87 -1.20
C ARG A 485 -11.41 21.01 -2.00
N LEU A 486 -12.70 21.05 -1.65
CA LEU A 486 -13.76 20.39 -2.43
C LEU A 486 -13.78 20.89 -3.88
N ALA A 487 -13.69 22.21 -4.08
CA ALA A 487 -13.61 22.81 -5.42
C ALA A 487 -12.40 22.31 -6.23
N MET A 488 -11.22 22.17 -5.60
CA MET A 488 -10.02 21.65 -6.26
C MET A 488 -10.15 20.17 -6.63
N GLU A 489 -10.69 19.34 -5.73
CA GLU A 489 -10.88 17.91 -5.98
C GLU A 489 -11.89 17.63 -7.10
N LEU A 490 -12.88 18.49 -7.24
CA LEU A 490 -13.93 18.39 -8.27
C LEU A 490 -13.61 19.16 -9.54
N SER A 491 -12.52 19.94 -9.57
CA SER A 491 -12.23 20.86 -10.67
C SER A 491 -13.40 21.80 -11.00
N ILE A 492 -14.14 22.26 -9.96
CA ILE A 492 -15.25 23.21 -10.08
C ILE A 492 -14.92 24.53 -9.38
N SER A 493 -15.76 25.56 -9.59
CA SER A 493 -15.61 26.82 -8.88
C SER A 493 -15.92 26.68 -7.38
N ARG A 494 -15.35 27.56 -6.55
CA ARG A 494 -15.68 27.60 -5.11
C ARG A 494 -17.15 27.87 -4.84
N ALA A 495 -17.81 28.65 -5.71
CA ALA A 495 -19.24 28.94 -5.60
C ALA A 495 -20.07 27.67 -5.80
N GLN A 496 -19.80 26.90 -6.86
CA GLN A 496 -20.47 25.62 -7.12
C GLN A 496 -20.23 24.60 -6.00
N ALA A 497 -19.01 24.54 -5.45
CA ALA A 497 -18.72 23.66 -4.32
C ALA A 497 -19.50 24.05 -3.05
N ALA A 498 -19.70 25.35 -2.80
CA ALA A 498 -20.50 25.83 -1.67
C ALA A 498 -21.99 25.55 -1.87
N GLU A 499 -22.53 25.82 -3.05
CA GLU A 499 -23.92 25.53 -3.40
C GLU A 499 -24.24 24.04 -3.27
N PHE A 500 -23.35 23.18 -3.76
CA PHE A 500 -23.47 21.74 -3.59
C PHE A 500 -23.54 21.34 -2.11
N GLN A 501 -22.60 21.84 -1.30
CA GLN A 501 -22.53 21.53 0.13
C GLN A 501 -23.80 21.99 0.86
N GLU A 502 -24.33 23.15 0.52
CA GLU A 502 -25.59 23.66 1.08
C GLU A 502 -26.79 22.83 0.66
N SER A 503 -26.87 22.43 -0.61
CA SER A 503 -27.94 21.56 -1.12
C SER A 503 -27.93 20.21 -0.40
N PHE A 504 -26.76 19.58 -0.28
CA PHE A 504 -26.61 18.29 0.42
C PHE A 504 -27.02 18.38 1.90
N MET A 505 -26.58 19.42 2.61
CA MET A 505 -26.94 19.62 4.03
C MET A 505 -28.43 19.94 4.22
N ARG A 506 -29.09 20.51 3.20
CA ARG A 506 -30.53 20.78 3.21
C ARG A 506 -31.34 19.50 2.97
N GLU A 507 -30.92 18.69 2.00
CA GLU A 507 -31.54 17.39 1.69
C GLU A 507 -31.42 16.42 2.87
N TYR A 508 -30.22 16.32 3.45
CA TYR A 508 -29.93 15.44 4.59
C TYR A 508 -29.81 16.24 5.90
N SER A 509 -30.91 16.87 6.30
CA SER A 509 -30.95 17.78 7.46
C SER A 509 -30.52 17.13 8.79
N GLY A 510 -30.70 15.81 8.96
CA GLY A 510 -30.23 15.08 10.13
C GLY A 510 -28.71 15.05 10.23
N ILE A 511 -28.02 14.96 9.09
CA ILE A 511 -26.55 15.05 9.03
C ILE A 511 -26.10 16.45 9.45
N ALA A 512 -26.73 17.50 8.93
CA ALA A 512 -26.41 18.88 9.29
C ALA A 512 -26.61 19.14 10.80
N ALA A 513 -27.72 18.65 11.36
CA ALA A 513 -28.03 18.76 12.78
C ALA A 513 -26.98 18.04 13.65
N TRP A 514 -26.60 16.81 13.26
CA TRP A 514 -25.57 16.05 13.98
C TRP A 514 -24.19 16.70 13.92
N VAL A 515 -23.75 17.18 12.75
CA VAL A 515 -22.46 17.88 12.61
C VAL A 515 -22.40 19.10 13.54
N LYS A 516 -23.48 19.89 13.59
CA LYS A 516 -23.58 21.03 14.51
C LYS A 516 -23.52 20.59 15.97
N ALA A 517 -24.36 19.62 16.36
CA ALA A 517 -24.41 19.10 17.73
C ALA A 517 -23.06 18.50 18.18
N CYS A 518 -22.35 17.80 17.28
CA CYS A 518 -21.03 17.24 17.54
C CYS A 518 -20.01 18.34 17.82
N ARG A 519 -20.00 19.42 17.04
CA ARG A 519 -19.12 20.58 17.26
C ARG A 519 -19.43 21.30 18.57
N ASP A 520 -20.71 21.56 18.83
CA ASP A 520 -21.14 22.27 20.03
C ASP A 520 -20.81 21.47 21.30
N ARG A 521 -21.07 20.15 21.29
CA ARG A 521 -20.66 19.26 22.37
C ARG A 521 -19.14 19.26 22.56
N ALA A 522 -18.38 19.11 21.48
CA ALA A 522 -16.92 19.09 21.54
C ALA A 522 -16.36 20.40 22.11
N ARG A 523 -16.90 21.56 21.72
CA ARG A 523 -16.52 22.86 22.29
C ARG A 523 -16.84 22.95 23.77
N HIS A 524 -17.97 22.39 24.21
CA HIS A 524 -18.38 22.43 25.61
C HIS A 524 -17.52 21.54 26.50
N CYS A 525 -17.23 20.31 26.10
CA CYS A 525 -16.48 19.35 26.92
C CYS A 525 -14.97 19.32 26.64
N GLY A 526 -14.51 19.88 25.51
CA GLY A 526 -13.11 19.89 25.09
C GLY A 526 -12.61 18.60 24.43
N PHE A 527 -13.49 17.62 24.20
CA PHE A 527 -13.16 16.33 23.59
C PHE A 527 -14.30 15.78 22.73
N VAL A 528 -14.01 14.73 21.96
CA VAL A 528 -15.03 13.89 21.30
C VAL A 528 -14.93 12.46 21.80
N GLU A 529 -16.05 11.75 21.77
CA GLU A 529 -16.18 10.37 22.24
C GLU A 529 -16.66 9.46 21.10
N THR A 530 -16.07 8.27 21.00
CA THR A 530 -16.39 7.24 19.99
C THR A 530 -17.54 6.33 20.43
N LEU A 531 -17.99 5.43 19.55
CA LEU A 531 -19.02 4.43 19.86
C LEU A 531 -18.73 3.61 21.13
N HIS A 532 -17.47 3.23 21.38
CA HIS A 532 -17.07 2.45 22.57
C HIS A 532 -16.51 3.29 23.72
N GLY A 533 -16.75 4.61 23.73
CA GLY A 533 -16.41 5.48 24.86
C GLY A 533 -14.98 6.02 24.89
N ARG A 534 -14.13 5.71 23.90
CA ARG A 534 -12.79 6.31 23.79
C ARG A 534 -12.91 7.81 23.50
N ARG A 535 -12.05 8.60 24.16
CA ARG A 535 -12.04 10.06 24.06
C ARG A 535 -10.81 10.56 23.31
N ARG A 536 -11.00 11.61 22.52
CA ARG A 536 -9.92 12.40 21.92
C ARG A 536 -10.08 13.86 22.32
N PHE A 537 -9.11 14.38 23.06
CA PHE A 537 -9.07 15.78 23.48
C PHE A 537 -8.60 16.67 22.33
N LEU A 538 -9.28 17.80 22.12
CA LEU A 538 -9.00 18.70 21.01
C LEU A 538 -8.78 20.12 21.56
N PRO A 539 -7.58 20.43 22.08
CA PRO A 539 -7.30 21.71 22.72
C PRO A 539 -7.49 22.92 21.79
N GLY A 540 -7.32 22.71 20.47
CA GLY A 540 -7.56 23.73 19.45
C GLY A 540 -9.02 24.24 19.40
N LEU A 541 -9.99 23.55 20.02
CA LEU A 541 -11.37 24.04 20.15
C LEU A 541 -11.46 25.32 21.00
N ALA A 542 -10.55 25.51 21.94
CA ALA A 542 -10.44 26.72 22.76
C ALA A 542 -9.57 27.81 22.13
N ALA A 543 -9.02 27.59 20.93
CA ALA A 543 -8.12 28.54 20.28
C ALA A 543 -8.83 29.84 19.92
N LYS A 544 -8.15 30.97 20.18
CA LYS A 544 -8.62 32.31 19.77
C LYS A 544 -8.61 32.47 18.25
N ALA A 545 -7.61 31.88 17.58
CA ALA A 545 -7.46 31.96 16.14
C ALA A 545 -8.55 31.16 15.42
N HIS A 546 -9.31 31.83 14.55
CA HIS A 546 -10.43 31.22 13.81
C HIS A 546 -10.00 30.01 12.98
N ALA A 547 -8.84 30.07 12.32
CA ALA A 547 -8.34 29.00 11.47
C ALA A 547 -8.02 27.71 12.26
N GLU A 548 -7.42 27.85 13.44
CA GLU A 548 -7.08 26.74 14.33
C GLU A 548 -8.34 26.12 14.93
N ARG A 549 -9.26 26.96 15.43
CA ARG A 549 -10.55 26.51 15.95
C ARG A 549 -11.38 25.78 14.89
N SER A 550 -11.46 26.35 13.68
CA SER A 550 -12.12 25.71 12.53
C SER A 550 -11.45 24.39 12.11
N HIS A 551 -10.15 24.23 12.35
CA HIS A 551 -9.47 22.97 12.12
C HIS A 551 -9.87 21.93 13.17
N ALA A 552 -9.85 22.30 14.45
CA ALA A 552 -10.25 21.41 15.55
C ALA A 552 -11.72 20.97 15.44
N GLU A 553 -12.63 21.85 15.03
CA GLU A 553 -14.04 21.52 14.79
C GLU A 553 -14.24 20.48 13.68
N ARG A 554 -13.42 20.55 12.63
CA ARG A 554 -13.43 19.52 11.56
C ARG A 554 -12.85 18.21 12.06
N GLN A 555 -11.78 18.27 12.86
CA GLN A 555 -11.20 17.09 13.49
C GLN A 555 -12.18 16.40 14.44
N ALA A 556 -13.01 17.15 15.17
CA ALA A 556 -14.03 16.59 16.06
C ALA A 556 -14.98 15.65 15.31
N VAL A 557 -15.63 16.13 14.26
CA VAL A 557 -16.59 15.35 13.45
C VAL A 557 -15.90 14.16 12.78
N ASN A 558 -14.73 14.39 12.16
CA ASN A 558 -13.96 13.34 11.50
C ASN A 558 -13.56 12.23 12.48
N THR A 559 -13.07 12.59 13.67
CA THR A 559 -12.64 11.62 14.68
C THR A 559 -13.81 10.76 15.12
N THR A 560 -14.98 11.34 15.38
CA THR A 560 -16.16 10.58 15.81
C THR A 560 -16.48 9.43 14.85
N CYS A 561 -16.44 9.67 13.53
CA CYS A 561 -16.64 8.62 12.53
C CYS A 561 -15.44 7.67 12.43
N GLN A 562 -14.25 8.19 12.15
CA GLN A 562 -13.09 7.35 11.83
C GLN A 562 -12.64 6.49 13.00
N ALA A 563 -12.72 7.03 14.22
CA ALA A 563 -12.32 6.30 15.41
C ALA A 563 -13.37 5.26 15.81
N SER A 564 -14.67 5.57 15.66
CA SER A 564 -15.72 4.56 15.83
C SER A 564 -15.64 3.44 14.80
N ALA A 565 -15.21 3.73 13.56
CA ALA A 565 -14.91 2.69 12.57
C ALA A 565 -13.78 1.77 13.02
N ALA A 566 -12.70 2.34 13.56
CA ALA A 566 -11.60 1.56 14.12
C ALA A 566 -12.06 0.69 15.30
N ASP A 567 -13.00 1.17 16.12
CA ASP A 567 -13.55 0.42 17.25
C ASP A 567 -14.37 -0.80 16.82
N LEU A 568 -15.19 -0.64 15.77
CA LEU A 568 -15.94 -1.75 15.17
C LEU A 568 -15.02 -2.79 14.55
N VAL A 569 -13.99 -2.35 13.80
CA VAL A 569 -13.03 -3.28 13.19
C VAL A 569 -12.24 -4.03 14.27
N LYS A 570 -11.77 -3.36 15.33
CA LYS A 570 -11.11 -4.04 16.47
C LYS A 570 -12.03 -5.05 17.14
N THR A 571 -13.30 -4.70 17.33
CA THR A 571 -14.29 -5.60 17.93
C THR A 571 -14.51 -6.84 17.08
N ALA A 572 -14.69 -6.67 15.76
CA ALA A 572 -14.78 -7.80 14.83
C ALA A 572 -13.51 -8.66 14.89
N MET A 573 -12.32 -8.06 14.86
CA MET A 573 -11.06 -8.79 14.95
C MET A 573 -10.94 -9.62 16.23
N LEU A 574 -11.36 -9.07 17.38
CA LEU A 574 -11.35 -9.78 18.65
C LEU A 574 -12.32 -10.97 18.67
N ARG A 575 -13.56 -10.77 18.18
CA ARG A 575 -14.56 -11.83 18.08
C ARG A 575 -14.08 -12.95 17.15
N ILE A 576 -13.63 -12.60 15.94
CA ILE A 576 -13.07 -13.54 14.95
C ILE A 576 -11.92 -14.32 15.55
N HIS A 577 -10.95 -13.65 16.18
CA HIS A 577 -9.79 -14.31 16.78
C HIS A 577 -10.21 -15.26 17.92
N GLY A 578 -11.20 -14.89 18.72
CA GLY A 578 -11.81 -15.76 19.74
C GLY A 578 -12.42 -17.02 19.14
N ARG A 579 -13.19 -16.90 18.04
CA ARG A 579 -13.77 -18.02 17.32
C ARG A 579 -12.71 -18.92 16.68
N LEU A 580 -11.68 -18.35 16.06
CA LEU A 580 -10.57 -19.12 15.48
C LEU A 580 -9.81 -19.94 16.54
N LYS A 581 -9.64 -19.41 17.76
CA LYS A 581 -9.07 -20.17 18.88
C LYS A 581 -9.91 -21.39 19.26
N GLN A 582 -11.24 -21.27 19.21
CA GLN A 582 -12.16 -22.37 19.50
C GLN A 582 -12.17 -23.43 18.39
N MET A 583 -11.85 -23.04 17.15
CA MET A 583 -11.80 -23.94 15.99
C MET A 583 -10.44 -24.63 15.80
N ARG A 584 -9.54 -24.59 16.80
CA ARG A 584 -8.22 -25.21 16.68
C ARG A 584 -8.32 -26.70 16.36
N VAL A 585 -7.53 -27.12 15.39
CA VAL A 585 -7.38 -28.53 15.01
C VAL A 585 -6.15 -29.08 15.72
N HIS A 586 -6.31 -30.27 16.28
CA HIS A 586 -5.29 -31.01 17.02
C HIS A 586 -4.97 -32.29 16.25
N ASP A 587 -3.93 -32.27 15.42
CA ASP A 587 -3.57 -33.40 14.56
C ASP A 587 -2.07 -33.72 14.66
N GLY A 588 -1.73 -34.99 14.88
CA GLY A 588 -0.33 -35.45 14.93
C GLY A 588 0.59 -34.70 15.90
N GLY A 589 0.07 -34.18 17.02
CA GLY A 589 0.82 -33.34 17.97
C GLY A 589 0.91 -31.85 17.58
N GLN A 590 0.23 -31.42 16.52
CA GLN A 590 0.19 -30.04 16.07
C GLN A 590 -1.15 -29.39 16.42
N CYS A 591 -1.11 -28.20 17.04
CA CYS A 591 -2.29 -27.42 17.38
C CYS A 591 -2.32 -26.10 16.62
N ARG A 592 -3.17 -26.01 15.60
CA ARG A 592 -3.21 -24.85 14.69
C ARG A 592 -4.62 -24.31 14.53
N MET A 593 -4.73 -23.00 14.31
CA MET A 593 -6.00 -22.41 13.91
C MET A 593 -6.25 -22.70 12.42
N PRO A 594 -7.52 -22.86 11.99
CA PRO A 594 -7.83 -23.14 10.59
C PRO A 594 -7.60 -21.92 9.67
N ALA A 595 -7.44 -20.74 10.27
CA ALA A 595 -7.12 -19.51 9.59
C ALA A 595 -6.18 -18.65 10.43
N ARG A 596 -5.46 -17.77 9.73
CA ARG A 596 -4.53 -16.81 10.27
C ARG A 596 -4.96 -15.41 9.86
N MET A 597 -5.20 -14.54 10.83
CA MET A 597 -5.38 -13.11 10.54
C MET A 597 -4.01 -12.51 10.24
N LEU A 598 -3.84 -11.91 9.07
CA LEU A 598 -2.55 -11.43 8.59
C LEU A 598 -2.40 -9.91 8.77
N MET A 599 -3.39 -9.16 8.29
CA MET A 599 -3.31 -7.70 8.21
C MET A 599 -4.69 -7.06 8.33
N GLN A 600 -4.70 -5.82 8.84
CA GLN A 600 -5.83 -4.91 8.79
C GLN A 600 -5.45 -3.70 7.93
N ILE A 601 -6.05 -3.57 6.75
CA ILE A 601 -5.88 -2.41 5.87
C ILE A 601 -7.14 -1.57 5.94
N HIS A 602 -7.13 -0.49 6.74
CA HIS A 602 -8.32 0.31 7.02
C HIS A 602 -9.46 -0.55 7.59
N ASP A 603 -10.53 -0.74 6.84
CA ASP A 603 -11.71 -1.56 7.10
C ASP A 603 -11.68 -2.95 6.43
N GLU A 604 -10.61 -3.26 5.70
CA GLU A 604 -10.32 -4.57 5.11
C GLU A 604 -9.50 -5.45 6.07
N LEU A 605 -9.93 -6.70 6.25
CA LEU A 605 -9.22 -7.75 6.98
C LEU A 605 -8.72 -8.81 6.00
N LEU A 606 -7.43 -9.10 6.04
CA LEU A 606 -6.81 -10.15 5.22
C LEU A 606 -6.47 -11.38 6.08
N PHE A 607 -6.89 -12.54 5.61
CA PHE A 607 -6.66 -13.84 6.24
C PHE A 607 -5.93 -14.79 5.28
N GLU A 608 -5.19 -15.73 5.86
CA GLU A 608 -4.72 -16.95 5.19
C GLU A 608 -5.49 -18.12 5.81
N ILE A 609 -6.22 -18.90 5.01
CA ILE A 609 -7.13 -19.94 5.47
C ILE A 609 -6.75 -21.27 4.83
N ARG A 610 -6.83 -22.38 5.57
CA ARG A 610 -6.68 -23.70 4.96
C ARG A 610 -7.80 -23.92 3.96
N GLU A 611 -7.48 -24.48 2.79
CA GLU A 611 -8.46 -24.64 1.70
C GLU A 611 -9.70 -25.44 2.15
N ASP A 612 -9.53 -26.46 3.00
CA ASP A 612 -10.60 -27.30 3.53
C ASP A 612 -11.53 -26.57 4.54
N TRP A 613 -11.11 -25.42 5.08
CA TRP A 613 -11.89 -24.62 6.03
C TRP A 613 -12.46 -23.33 5.43
N LEU A 614 -12.20 -23.05 4.15
CA LEU A 614 -12.52 -21.77 3.53
C LEU A 614 -13.98 -21.34 3.76
N GLN A 615 -14.95 -22.17 3.36
CA GLN A 615 -16.36 -21.82 3.46
C GLN A 615 -16.78 -21.50 4.91
N LYS A 616 -16.48 -22.42 5.84
CA LYS A 616 -16.86 -22.29 7.25
C LYS A 616 -16.23 -21.06 7.92
N VAL A 617 -14.95 -20.79 7.64
CA VAL A 617 -14.27 -19.62 8.20
C VAL A 617 -14.77 -18.34 7.54
N GLN A 618 -14.98 -18.32 6.23
CA GLN A 618 -15.50 -17.16 5.51
C GLN A 618 -16.88 -16.76 6.03
N GLU A 619 -17.81 -17.70 6.17
CA GLU A 619 -19.15 -17.46 6.75
C GLU A 619 -19.05 -16.90 8.19
N MET A 620 -18.17 -17.48 9.01
CA MET A 620 -17.95 -17.00 10.38
C MET A 620 -17.37 -15.59 10.40
N VAL A 621 -16.35 -15.29 9.58
CA VAL A 621 -15.75 -13.96 9.51
C VAL A 621 -16.78 -12.92 9.08
N VAL A 622 -17.58 -13.22 8.06
CA VAL A 622 -18.67 -12.35 7.61
C VAL A 622 -19.68 -12.11 8.74
N SER A 623 -20.10 -13.17 9.43
CA SER A 623 -21.05 -13.07 10.55
C SER A 623 -20.51 -12.21 11.69
N GLU A 624 -19.24 -12.38 12.08
CA GLU A 624 -18.66 -11.62 13.18
C GLU A 624 -18.40 -10.15 12.82
N MET A 625 -18.05 -9.87 11.56
CA MET A 625 -17.92 -8.49 11.06
C MET A 625 -19.28 -7.79 11.03
N VAL A 626 -20.31 -8.42 10.47
CA VAL A 626 -21.67 -7.84 10.48
C VAL A 626 -22.18 -7.69 11.92
N GLY A 627 -21.98 -8.71 12.76
CA GLY A 627 -22.39 -8.75 14.16
C GLY A 627 -21.71 -7.69 15.04
N ALA A 628 -20.51 -7.20 14.67
CA ALA A 628 -19.86 -6.11 15.37
C ALA A 628 -20.69 -4.81 15.34
N GLY A 629 -21.58 -4.66 14.36
CA GLY A 629 -22.47 -3.51 14.19
C GLY A 629 -23.91 -3.72 14.63
N GLU A 630 -24.23 -4.76 15.43
CA GLU A 630 -25.61 -5.06 15.87
C GLU A 630 -26.33 -3.89 16.56
N SER A 631 -25.60 -3.00 17.22
CA SER A 631 -26.15 -1.81 17.89
C SER A 631 -26.37 -0.62 16.93
N LEU A 632 -25.95 -0.73 15.67
CA LEU A 632 -26.07 0.35 14.70
C LEU A 632 -27.50 0.45 14.16
N ARG A 633 -27.84 1.64 13.66
CA ARG A 633 -29.17 1.90 13.08
C ARG A 633 -29.27 1.41 11.64
N VAL A 634 -28.16 1.07 11.02
CA VAL A 634 -28.07 0.56 9.65
C VAL A 634 -27.24 -0.71 9.67
N PRO A 635 -27.62 -1.75 8.92
CA PRO A 635 -26.87 -3.00 8.90
C PRO A 635 -25.48 -2.76 8.31
N LEU A 636 -24.46 -3.42 8.86
CA LEU A 636 -23.16 -3.50 8.20
C LEU A 636 -23.24 -4.49 7.05
N GLN A 637 -22.55 -4.17 5.96
CA GLN A 637 -22.39 -5.06 4.82
C GLN A 637 -20.90 -5.28 4.60
N VAL A 638 -20.54 -6.48 4.14
CA VAL A 638 -19.17 -6.84 3.83
C VAL A 638 -19.08 -7.42 2.42
N LYS A 639 -17.95 -7.18 1.77
CA LYS A 639 -17.58 -7.83 0.51
C LYS A 639 -16.34 -8.64 0.77
N TRP A 640 -16.24 -9.81 0.16
CA TRP A 640 -15.07 -10.65 0.31
C TRP A 640 -14.59 -11.16 -1.02
N LYS A 641 -13.30 -11.48 -1.06
CA LYS A 641 -12.59 -12.00 -2.22
C LYS A 641 -11.62 -13.09 -1.81
N THR A 642 -11.36 -14.04 -2.70
CA THR A 642 -10.41 -15.12 -2.43
C THR A 642 -9.38 -15.26 -3.53
N GLY A 643 -8.23 -15.82 -3.21
CA GLY A 643 -7.21 -16.10 -4.21
C GLY A 643 -5.89 -16.59 -3.62
N ARG A 644 -5.00 -17.07 -4.48
CA ARG A 644 -3.66 -17.53 -4.09
C ARG A 644 -2.70 -16.38 -3.77
N SER A 645 -2.89 -15.24 -4.42
CA SER A 645 -2.10 -14.03 -4.24
C SER A 645 -3.00 -12.84 -3.93
N TRP A 646 -2.54 -11.92 -3.08
CA TRP A 646 -3.30 -10.72 -2.74
C TRP A 646 -3.49 -9.82 -3.98
N GLY A 647 -2.56 -9.88 -4.93
CA GLY A 647 -2.67 -9.15 -6.20
C GLY A 647 -3.74 -9.69 -7.17
N THR A 648 -4.25 -10.90 -6.95
CA THR A 648 -5.16 -11.61 -7.86
C THR A 648 -6.39 -12.15 -7.12
N LEU A 649 -6.86 -11.42 -6.09
CA LEU A 649 -8.09 -11.79 -5.40
C LEU A 649 -9.31 -11.50 -6.29
N GLU A 650 -10.19 -12.49 -6.39
CA GLU A 650 -11.44 -12.44 -7.16
C GLU A 650 -12.66 -12.31 -6.24
#